data_AF-A0A1J4J149-F1
#
_entry.id   AF-A0A1J4J149-F1
#
_cell.length_a   1.000
_cell.length_b   1.000
_cell.length_c   1.000
_cell.angle_alpha   90.00
_cell.angle_beta   90.00
_cell.angle_gamma   90.00
#
_symmetry.space_group_name_H-M   'P 1'
#
loop_
_entity.id
_entity.type
_entity.pdbx_description
1 polymer ?
#
loop_
_entity_poly.entity_id
_entity_poly.type
_entity_poly.pdbx_seq_one_letter_code
_entity_poly.pdbx_strand_id
1 'polypeptide(L)'
;MSRTNQILLFIKKELSIRGSTPEEFVSEYDRIKSGFISFETMNRAFDNYNVHLRSQDFQELMNAISENGKVSVRKFLNEINNVTSETTNRQDHSKSAAALTQLAHFLAIRQMTLRDALRPYDRLNRGVVSSQDFIRAIDSSIPASIIAADYKDPYSDMIKYLDIDRDISSLQGVQPHKVLNPTIVDSIISQISIKNVPIRRIFQSYDREKNGLVSHRALPEVMERAGLHLTPYDIYETLHFYLKQDQFNYIPISDAVEERIREKESSQKKLFRNQKGQIIDTDYLLEQIKEFYYGRRVNVSDLFPYEMDGKCARYKFLKTLGTTQRQLSTDDLNAIADRFDAGNGEIDLASFLQFFDFRKPQPQLIDCDFVLNKIRNYLSSKRICLQRQCEFYDGRNLGSIAVSQLLAAFQNCGVQFNNGEFEALVDRYSVEKGVINYIAICRSVDDPEIYNSTRNQLSDDIGTMNSRTNFNSSRAFPKVPLSTTNPQRHHVSPPSANTMRIVAKIAEVSRNLEFFLRDEFKERDRARHSVVSLDDFYKILTMINYRFSPDEVREVSNYYRDNHGMFDYESFCRDIESCNADHFNRQTGNSKILGHLNQQNIESQEFLAAIRKYRAFLASRMLQTEDIFRYADPNGAGYIRTDNLANVLSAANIKMSNAERQQLINAFTDSVIEDRFMYRKLDARAMQEKVNPGQIRLLLNPEFAQEEETRELHGVLTEIREKLHVRRKNAYMIYCNMQSPTISPQQFVETLNNVGIILIHSQTNALVKKYTNGDMQNFDWQSFCDDCEKCALIGSHSYVH
;
A
#
# COMPACT_ATOMS: atom_id res chain seq x y z
N MET A 1 40.66 -42.38 7.96
CA MET A 1 39.83 -42.37 9.18
C MET A 1 40.26 -43.53 10.08
N SER A 2 40.35 -43.33 11.40
CA SER A 2 40.34 -44.45 12.36
C SER A 2 39.03 -45.22 12.20
N ARG A 3 39.07 -46.56 12.29
CA ARG A 3 37.87 -47.42 12.16
C ARG A 3 36.80 -47.05 13.20
N THR A 4 37.20 -46.59 14.39
CA THR A 4 36.30 -46.00 15.41
C THR A 4 35.55 -44.76 14.91
N ASN A 5 36.19 -43.86 14.16
CA ASN A 5 35.55 -42.65 13.62
C ASN A 5 34.51 -42.99 12.54
N GLN A 6 34.74 -44.05 11.76
CA GLN A 6 33.77 -44.54 10.79
C GLN A 6 32.53 -45.11 11.48
N ILE A 7 32.73 -45.85 12.58
CA ILE A 7 31.64 -46.40 13.40
C ILE A 7 30.83 -45.27 14.04
N LEU A 8 31.49 -44.25 14.61
CA LEU A 8 30.83 -43.08 15.19
C LEU A 8 30.05 -42.26 14.16
N LEU A 9 30.59 -42.10 12.94
CA LEU A 9 29.89 -41.41 11.85
C LEU A 9 28.64 -42.18 11.40
N PHE A 10 28.72 -43.51 11.34
CA PHE A 10 27.57 -44.37 11.05
C PHE A 10 26.48 -44.18 12.12
N ILE A 11 26.84 -44.26 13.39
CA ILE A 11 25.90 -44.07 14.51
C ILE A 11 25.26 -42.69 14.45
N LYS A 12 26.04 -41.62 14.20
CA LYS A 12 25.54 -40.25 14.09
C LYS A 12 24.52 -40.09 12.95
N LYS A 13 24.77 -40.71 11.79
CA LYS A 13 23.84 -40.71 10.65
C LYS A 13 22.56 -41.48 10.98
N GLU A 14 22.69 -42.66 11.59
CA GLU A 14 21.57 -43.50 11.99
C GLU A 14 20.66 -42.81 13.03
N LEU A 15 21.24 -42.11 14.02
CA LEU A 15 20.47 -41.32 14.99
C LEU A 15 19.77 -40.12 14.32
N SER A 16 20.46 -39.44 13.41
CA SER A 16 19.88 -38.33 12.64
C SER A 16 18.71 -38.76 11.76
N ILE A 17 18.79 -39.92 11.09
CA ILE A 17 17.68 -40.50 10.30
C ILE A 17 16.45 -40.74 11.17
N ARG A 18 16.66 -41.09 12.44
CA ARG A 18 15.60 -41.40 13.41
C ARG A 18 15.13 -40.18 14.21
N GLY A 19 15.64 -38.99 13.90
CA GLY A 19 15.23 -37.74 14.55
C GLY A 19 15.63 -37.64 16.02
N SER A 20 16.67 -38.36 16.45
CA SER A 20 17.17 -38.31 17.83
C SER A 20 18.58 -37.75 17.87
N THR A 21 18.85 -36.91 18.87
CA THR A 21 20.19 -36.40 19.15
C THR A 21 21.03 -37.44 19.91
N PRO A 22 22.37 -37.44 19.76
CA PRO A 22 23.24 -38.30 20.58
C PRO A 22 23.03 -38.11 22.08
N GLU A 23 22.68 -36.91 22.52
CA GLU A 23 22.35 -36.58 23.90
C GLU A 23 21.07 -37.26 24.37
N GLU A 24 19.98 -37.17 23.59
CA GLU A 24 18.73 -37.86 23.87
C GLU A 24 18.92 -39.38 23.93
N PHE A 25 19.67 -39.93 22.98
CA PHE A 25 20.00 -41.35 22.87
C PHE A 25 20.56 -41.93 24.18
N VAL A 26 21.44 -41.19 24.88
CA VAL A 26 22.07 -41.67 26.12
C VAL A 26 21.33 -41.21 27.39
N SER A 27 20.57 -40.12 27.32
CA SER A 27 19.93 -39.48 28.48
C SER A 27 18.98 -40.41 29.25
N GLU A 28 18.26 -41.30 28.56
CA GLU A 28 17.30 -42.23 29.17
C GLU A 28 17.98 -43.35 29.99
N TYR A 29 19.27 -43.57 29.73
CA TYR A 29 20.06 -44.66 30.26
C TYR A 29 21.07 -44.24 31.34
N ASP A 30 21.39 -42.94 31.45
CA ASP A 30 22.13 -42.34 32.57
C ASP A 30 21.21 -41.50 33.47
N ARG A 31 20.13 -42.11 33.98
CA ARG A 31 19.10 -41.41 34.79
C ARG A 31 19.64 -40.74 36.04
N ILE A 32 20.74 -41.25 36.60
CA ILE A 32 21.38 -40.74 37.82
C ILE A 32 22.42 -39.66 37.48
N LYS A 33 22.63 -39.34 36.19
CA LYS A 33 23.67 -38.42 35.69
C LYS A 33 25.06 -38.77 36.22
N SER A 34 25.31 -40.06 36.35
CA SER A 34 26.57 -40.60 36.85
C SER A 34 27.72 -40.38 35.86
N GLY A 35 27.39 -40.14 34.59
CA GLY A 35 28.34 -40.02 33.48
C GLY A 35 28.85 -41.36 32.95
N PHE A 36 28.39 -42.49 33.51
CA PHE A 36 28.84 -43.84 33.14
C PHE A 36 27.67 -44.81 32.98
N ILE A 37 27.69 -45.60 31.90
CA ILE A 37 26.71 -46.68 31.65
C ILE A 37 27.43 -48.01 31.42
N SER A 38 26.78 -49.14 31.68
CA SER A 38 27.37 -50.46 31.39
C SER A 38 27.31 -50.78 29.89
N PHE A 39 28.15 -51.71 29.43
CA PHE A 39 28.11 -52.17 28.03
C PHE A 39 26.76 -52.76 27.64
N GLU A 40 26.12 -53.50 28.54
CA GLU A 40 24.78 -54.06 28.32
C GLU A 40 23.72 -52.97 28.16
N THR A 41 23.79 -51.92 28.97
CA THR A 41 22.87 -50.78 28.88
C THR A 41 23.09 -50.02 27.57
N MET A 42 24.33 -49.84 27.14
CA MET A 42 24.66 -49.23 25.85
C MET A 42 24.19 -50.10 24.67
N ASN A 43 24.31 -51.43 24.77
CA ASN A 43 23.79 -52.34 23.74
C ASN A 43 22.27 -52.26 23.66
N ARG A 44 21.57 -52.25 24.80
CA ARG A 44 20.11 -52.03 24.85
C ARG A 44 19.69 -50.68 24.28
N ALA A 45 20.51 -49.64 24.44
CA ALA A 45 20.27 -48.35 23.81
C ALA A 45 20.34 -48.46 22.29
N PHE A 46 21.39 -49.09 21.74
CA PHE A 46 21.48 -49.34 20.31
C PHE A 46 20.31 -50.19 19.77
N ASP A 47 19.92 -51.25 20.49
CA ASP A 47 18.79 -52.11 20.13
C ASP A 47 17.46 -51.33 20.13
N ASN A 48 17.20 -50.53 21.16
CA ASN A 48 15.97 -49.72 21.25
C ASN A 48 15.87 -48.66 20.14
N TYR A 49 17.02 -48.11 19.73
CA TYR A 49 17.10 -47.19 18.60
C TYR A 49 17.29 -47.91 17.25
N ASN A 50 17.20 -49.25 17.19
CA ASN A 50 17.39 -50.07 15.99
C ASN A 50 18.72 -49.81 15.24
N VAL A 51 19.77 -49.38 15.95
CA VAL A 51 21.09 -49.15 15.39
C VAL A 51 21.90 -50.44 15.49
N HIS A 52 22.01 -51.16 14.37
CA HIS A 52 22.65 -52.47 14.34
C HIS A 52 24.14 -52.33 14.03
N LEU A 53 24.98 -52.62 15.03
CA LEU A 53 26.44 -52.68 14.88
C LEU A 53 26.90 -54.14 14.80
N ARG A 54 27.90 -54.43 13.96
CA ARG A 54 28.56 -55.75 13.97
C ARG A 54 29.25 -55.95 15.32
N SER A 55 29.30 -57.18 15.83
CA SER A 55 29.90 -57.46 17.14
C SER A 55 31.35 -56.97 17.28
N GLN A 56 32.13 -57.03 16.20
CA GLN A 56 33.49 -56.49 16.15
C GLN A 56 33.53 -54.96 16.24
N ASP A 57 32.63 -54.28 15.52
CA ASP A 57 32.54 -52.82 15.50
C ASP A 57 32.01 -52.29 16.85
N PHE A 58 31.10 -53.03 17.50
CA PHE A 58 30.63 -52.73 18.85
C PHE A 58 31.77 -52.86 19.87
N GLN A 59 32.54 -53.95 19.85
CA GLN A 59 33.68 -54.13 20.75
C GLN A 59 34.76 -53.05 20.56
N GLU A 60 35.05 -52.69 19.31
CA GLU A 60 36.02 -51.65 18.99
C GLU A 60 35.56 -50.26 19.46
N LEU A 61 34.28 -49.94 19.28
CA LEU A 61 33.68 -48.73 19.84
C LEU A 61 33.76 -48.73 21.37
N MET A 62 33.33 -49.82 22.01
CA MET A 62 33.33 -49.95 23.48
C MET A 62 34.73 -49.79 24.06
N ASN A 63 35.76 -50.37 23.44
CA ASN A 63 37.15 -50.20 23.86
C ASN A 63 37.59 -48.74 23.81
N ALA A 64 37.18 -47.99 22.78
CA ALA A 64 37.55 -46.59 22.62
C ALA A 64 36.86 -45.67 23.65
N ILE A 65 35.59 -45.92 23.97
CA ILE A 65 34.77 -45.06 24.85
C ILE A 65 34.68 -45.56 26.29
N SER A 66 35.30 -46.70 26.62
CA SER A 66 35.30 -47.24 27.98
C SER A 66 36.33 -46.59 28.89
N GLU A 67 35.94 -46.43 30.16
CA GLU A 67 36.78 -46.05 31.29
C GLU A 67 36.41 -46.96 32.47
N ASN A 68 37.39 -47.68 33.03
CA ASN A 68 37.19 -48.60 34.16
C ASN A 68 36.09 -49.67 33.96
N GLY A 69 35.99 -50.22 32.74
CA GLY A 69 35.01 -51.27 32.41
C GLY A 69 33.56 -50.78 32.28
N LYS A 70 33.34 -49.45 32.24
CA LYS A 70 32.06 -48.81 31.94
C LYS A 70 32.22 -47.83 30.79
N VAL A 71 31.15 -47.56 30.06
CA VAL A 71 31.14 -46.56 28.96
C VAL A 71 31.03 -45.17 29.56
N SER A 72 32.00 -44.30 29.25
CA SER A 72 31.96 -42.89 29.61
C SER A 72 31.03 -42.15 28.65
N VAL A 73 29.88 -41.72 29.15
CA VAL A 73 28.85 -41.01 28.36
C VAL A 73 29.42 -39.71 27.80
N ARG A 74 30.19 -38.97 28.61
CA ARG A 74 30.83 -37.72 28.20
C ARG A 74 31.84 -37.93 27.08
N LYS A 75 32.64 -39.00 27.17
CA LYS A 75 33.62 -39.34 26.14
C LYS A 75 32.92 -39.73 24.84
N PHE A 76 31.86 -40.55 24.92
CA PHE A 76 31.04 -40.89 23.76
C PHE A 76 30.42 -39.65 23.08
N LEU A 77 29.80 -38.74 23.85
CA LEU A 77 29.19 -37.53 23.31
C LEU A 77 30.22 -36.58 22.68
N ASN A 78 31.39 -36.43 23.30
CA ASN A 78 32.46 -35.62 22.72
C ASN A 78 32.96 -36.22 21.39
N GLU A 79 33.23 -37.53 21.36
CA GLU A 79 33.72 -38.20 20.15
C GLU A 79 32.68 -38.17 19.02
N ILE A 80 31.40 -38.45 19.30
CA ILE A 80 30.34 -38.46 18.27
C ILE A 80 30.01 -37.03 17.77
N ASN A 81 30.09 -36.02 18.62
CA ASN A 81 29.84 -34.63 18.21
C ASN A 81 31.01 -34.06 17.41
N ASN A 82 32.24 -34.41 17.76
CA ASN A 82 33.45 -33.99 17.06
C ASN A 82 33.68 -34.73 15.74
N VAL A 83 33.01 -35.87 15.51
CA VAL A 83 32.97 -36.53 14.20
C VAL A 83 32.17 -35.63 13.23
N THR A 84 32.90 -34.76 12.55
CA THR A 84 32.43 -33.98 11.40
C THR A 84 32.75 -34.76 10.13
N SER A 85 31.88 -34.61 9.12
CA SER A 85 32.11 -35.17 7.79
C SER A 85 33.34 -34.49 7.17
N GLU A 86 34.54 -34.96 7.50
CA GLU A 86 35.70 -34.68 6.66
C GLU A 86 35.37 -35.21 5.28
N THR A 87 35.32 -34.27 4.33
CA THR A 87 35.28 -34.43 2.88
C THR A 87 35.65 -35.84 2.46
N THR A 88 34.66 -36.58 1.94
CA THR A 88 34.90 -37.76 1.12
C THR A 88 36.01 -37.42 0.14
N ASN A 89 37.16 -38.06 0.30
CA ASN A 89 38.22 -38.09 -0.70
C ASN A 89 37.57 -38.28 -2.07
N ARG A 90 37.85 -37.34 -2.98
CA ARG A 90 37.49 -37.43 -4.40
C ARG A 90 37.88 -38.83 -4.88
N GLN A 91 36.90 -39.68 -5.13
CA GLN A 91 37.12 -40.80 -6.03
C GLN A 91 37.24 -40.15 -7.41
N ASP A 92 38.41 -40.27 -8.04
CA ASP A 92 38.58 -39.84 -9.42
C ASP A 92 37.68 -40.70 -10.31
N HIS A 93 36.45 -40.23 -10.57
CA HIS A 93 35.47 -40.83 -11.48
C HIS A 93 35.87 -40.63 -12.96
N SER A 94 37.15 -40.83 -13.28
CA SER A 94 37.70 -40.59 -14.63
C SER A 94 37.15 -41.56 -15.67
N LYS A 95 36.62 -42.71 -15.22
CA LYS A 95 36.06 -43.76 -16.10
C LYS A 95 34.69 -43.39 -16.66
N SER A 96 33.89 -42.61 -15.93
CA SER A 96 32.56 -42.18 -16.37
C SER A 96 32.52 -40.77 -16.94
N ALA A 97 33.63 -40.02 -16.97
CA ALA A 97 33.68 -38.62 -17.40
C ALA A 97 33.02 -38.33 -18.78
N ALA A 98 33.29 -39.16 -19.78
CA ALA A 98 32.67 -39.02 -21.11
C ALA A 98 31.15 -39.27 -21.08
N ALA A 99 30.71 -40.27 -20.31
CA ALA A 99 29.29 -40.59 -20.12
C ALA A 99 28.56 -39.50 -19.32
N LEU A 100 29.20 -38.93 -18.30
CA LEU A 100 28.70 -37.80 -17.52
C LEU A 100 28.51 -36.56 -18.39
N THR A 101 29.41 -36.32 -19.35
CA THR A 101 29.31 -35.19 -20.29
C THR A 101 28.10 -35.35 -21.22
N GLN A 102 27.85 -36.58 -21.70
CA GLN A 102 26.67 -36.89 -22.51
C GLN A 102 25.38 -36.75 -21.71
N LEU A 103 25.37 -37.23 -20.46
CA LEU A 103 24.24 -37.07 -19.55
C LEU A 103 23.97 -35.59 -19.25
N ALA A 104 25.01 -34.79 -18.99
CA ALA A 104 24.90 -33.36 -18.76
C ALA A 104 24.29 -32.62 -19.96
N HIS A 105 24.73 -32.95 -21.18
CA HIS A 105 24.20 -32.38 -22.42
C HIS A 105 22.74 -32.78 -22.66
N PHE A 106 22.38 -34.04 -22.41
CA PHE A 106 21.01 -34.52 -22.52
C PHE A 106 20.06 -33.82 -21.55
N LEU A 107 20.46 -33.67 -20.28
CA LEU A 107 19.69 -32.96 -19.26
C LEU A 107 19.50 -31.48 -19.65
N ALA A 108 20.55 -30.85 -20.21
CA ALA A 108 20.50 -29.47 -20.68
C ALA A 108 19.53 -29.27 -21.86
N ILE A 109 19.58 -30.14 -22.88
CA ILE A 109 18.65 -30.07 -24.04
C ILE A 109 17.21 -30.19 -23.57
N ARG A 110 16.94 -31.08 -22.61
CA ARG A 110 15.59 -31.35 -22.13
C ARG A 110 15.12 -30.44 -20.99
N GLN A 111 15.95 -29.45 -20.59
CA GLN A 111 15.67 -28.52 -19.50
C GLN A 111 15.17 -29.23 -18.22
N MET A 112 15.80 -30.36 -17.88
CA MET A 112 15.42 -31.17 -16.71
C MET A 112 16.65 -31.45 -15.85
N THR A 113 16.45 -31.55 -14.54
CA THR A 113 17.53 -31.96 -13.64
C THR A 113 17.63 -33.48 -13.57
N LEU A 114 18.78 -34.00 -13.11
CA LEU A 114 18.92 -35.44 -12.86
C LEU A 114 17.89 -35.92 -11.82
N ARG A 115 17.53 -35.04 -10.87
CA ARG A 115 16.47 -35.30 -9.88
C ARG A 115 15.11 -35.44 -10.53
N ASP A 116 14.77 -34.61 -11.52
CA ASP A 116 13.48 -34.69 -12.21
C ASP A 116 13.35 -35.99 -13.00
N ALA A 117 14.44 -36.42 -13.66
CA ALA A 117 14.49 -37.69 -14.37
C ALA A 117 14.32 -38.91 -13.43
N LEU A 118 14.86 -38.83 -12.21
CA LEU A 118 14.83 -39.93 -11.24
C LEU A 118 13.65 -39.88 -10.27
N ARG A 119 12.83 -38.83 -10.31
CA ARG A 119 11.66 -38.64 -9.43
C ARG A 119 10.67 -39.82 -9.41
N PRO A 120 10.39 -40.52 -10.55
CA PRO A 120 9.51 -41.70 -10.52
C PRO A 120 10.07 -42.86 -9.68
N TYR A 121 11.39 -42.91 -9.51
CA TYR A 121 12.15 -43.99 -8.88
C TYR A 121 12.64 -43.65 -7.46
N ASP A 122 12.80 -42.37 -7.14
CA ASP A 122 13.03 -41.87 -5.78
C ASP A 122 11.81 -41.06 -5.27
N ARG A 123 10.69 -41.75 -5.07
CA ARG A 123 9.43 -41.14 -4.63
C ARG A 123 9.53 -40.43 -3.28
N LEU A 124 10.49 -40.84 -2.44
CA LEU A 124 10.71 -40.28 -1.11
C LEU A 124 11.81 -39.20 -1.11
N ASN A 125 12.35 -38.86 -2.28
CA ASN A 125 13.39 -37.84 -2.48
C ASN A 125 14.58 -38.00 -1.52
N ARG A 126 15.02 -39.25 -1.33
CA ARG A 126 16.12 -39.64 -0.45
C ARG A 126 17.50 -39.35 -1.07
N GLY A 127 17.57 -38.98 -2.34
CA GLY A 127 18.81 -38.75 -3.07
C GLY A 127 19.51 -40.04 -3.49
N VAL A 128 18.81 -41.18 -3.45
CA VAL A 128 19.35 -42.50 -3.78
C VAL A 128 18.40 -43.31 -4.66
N VAL A 129 18.94 -44.02 -5.64
CA VAL A 129 18.20 -44.95 -6.51
C VAL A 129 18.97 -46.24 -6.70
N SER A 130 18.29 -47.33 -7.08
CA SER A 130 19.00 -48.56 -7.45
C SER A 130 19.75 -48.40 -8.77
N SER A 131 20.80 -49.19 -8.99
CA SER A 131 21.53 -49.21 -10.27
C SER A 131 20.61 -49.45 -11.47
N GLN A 132 19.63 -50.34 -11.31
CA GLN A 132 18.71 -50.69 -12.38
C GLN A 132 17.70 -49.57 -12.66
N ASP A 133 17.22 -48.89 -11.63
CA ASP A 133 16.28 -47.78 -11.79
C ASP A 133 16.95 -46.54 -12.38
N PHE A 134 18.22 -46.30 -12.04
CA PHE A 134 19.04 -45.28 -12.68
C PHE A 134 19.18 -45.52 -14.19
N ILE A 135 19.48 -46.77 -14.59
CA ILE A 135 19.61 -47.15 -16.00
C ILE A 135 18.26 -47.03 -16.73
N ARG A 136 17.14 -47.34 -16.08
CA ARG A 136 15.79 -47.21 -16.66
C ARG A 136 15.35 -45.76 -16.85
N ALA A 137 15.75 -44.88 -15.95
CA ALA A 137 15.37 -43.47 -15.99
C ALA A 137 16.11 -42.68 -17.07
N ILE A 138 17.30 -43.14 -17.46
CA ILE A 138 18.17 -42.46 -18.41
C ILE A 138 17.96 -43.05 -19.81
N ASP A 139 17.93 -42.16 -20.81
CA ASP A 139 17.75 -42.52 -22.21
C ASP A 139 18.84 -43.50 -22.68
N SER A 140 18.45 -44.49 -23.50
CA SER A 140 19.34 -45.55 -23.99
C SER A 140 20.54 -45.04 -24.81
N SER A 141 20.48 -43.80 -25.29
CA SER A 141 21.60 -43.14 -25.99
C SER A 141 22.77 -42.78 -25.08
N ILE A 142 22.58 -42.73 -23.76
CA ILE A 142 23.63 -42.47 -22.77
C ILE A 142 24.07 -43.80 -22.16
N PRO A 143 25.38 -44.05 -22.01
CA PRO A 143 25.87 -45.26 -21.35
C PRO A 143 25.71 -45.17 -19.82
N ALA A 144 24.46 -45.16 -19.36
CA ALA A 144 24.06 -45.04 -17.95
C ALA A 144 24.60 -46.17 -17.08
N SER A 145 24.88 -47.35 -17.66
CA SER A 145 25.51 -48.48 -16.98
C SER A 145 26.93 -48.19 -16.51
N ILE A 146 27.68 -47.37 -17.26
CA ILE A 146 29.06 -46.98 -16.90
C ILE A 146 29.03 -46.01 -15.72
N ILE A 147 28.11 -45.05 -15.74
CA ILE A 147 27.91 -44.09 -14.64
C ILE A 147 27.42 -44.84 -13.40
N ALA A 148 26.45 -45.74 -13.56
CA ALA A 148 25.94 -46.56 -12.47
C ALA A 148 27.03 -47.39 -11.80
N ALA A 149 27.95 -47.97 -12.57
CA ALA A 149 29.06 -48.75 -12.02
C ALA A 149 30.08 -47.90 -11.26
N ASP A 150 30.25 -46.63 -11.63
CA ASP A 150 31.25 -45.72 -11.03
C ASP A 150 30.73 -45.04 -9.75
N TYR A 151 29.41 -44.81 -9.65
CA TYR A 151 28.75 -44.13 -8.51
C TYR A 151 27.97 -45.05 -7.58
N LYS A 152 28.00 -46.35 -7.81
CA LYS A 152 27.38 -47.35 -6.94
C LYS A 152 28.16 -47.47 -5.62
N ASP A 153 27.44 -47.49 -4.50
CA ASP A 153 28.02 -47.73 -3.19
C ASP A 153 28.70 -49.11 -3.12
N PRO A 154 29.97 -49.22 -2.65
CA PRO A 154 30.64 -50.51 -2.51
C PRO A 154 29.90 -51.53 -1.62
N TYR A 155 29.03 -51.05 -0.72
CA TYR A 155 28.31 -51.88 0.24
C TYR A 155 26.81 -52.04 -0.07
N SER A 156 26.28 -51.38 -1.10
CA SER A 156 24.85 -51.48 -1.47
C SER A 156 24.62 -51.31 -2.98
N ASP A 157 23.51 -51.83 -3.53
CA ASP A 157 23.16 -51.60 -4.96
C ASP A 157 22.56 -50.21 -5.23
N MET A 158 22.87 -49.25 -4.35
CA MET A 158 22.31 -47.91 -4.35
C MET A 158 23.34 -46.92 -4.90
N ILE A 159 22.84 -46.03 -5.75
CA ILE A 159 23.58 -44.92 -6.32
C ILE A 159 23.10 -43.65 -5.65
N LYS A 160 24.03 -42.88 -5.09
CA LYS A 160 23.77 -41.52 -4.61
C LYS A 160 23.85 -40.57 -5.79
N TYR A 161 22.73 -40.39 -6.48
CA TYR A 161 22.69 -39.55 -7.68
C TYR A 161 22.93 -38.06 -7.39
N LEU A 162 22.91 -37.63 -6.12
CA LEU A 162 23.35 -36.29 -5.70
C LEU A 162 24.85 -36.06 -5.89
N ASP A 163 25.67 -37.12 -5.82
CA ASP A 163 27.10 -37.01 -6.09
C ASP A 163 27.34 -36.90 -7.61
N ILE A 164 26.54 -37.61 -8.43
CA ILE A 164 26.51 -37.46 -9.88
C ILE A 164 26.10 -36.03 -10.28
N ASP A 165 25.04 -35.49 -9.66
CA ASP A 165 24.53 -34.14 -9.94
C ASP A 165 25.57 -33.05 -9.62
N ARG A 166 26.35 -33.25 -8.54
CA ARG A 166 27.47 -32.39 -8.18
C ARG A 166 28.59 -32.45 -9.21
N ASP A 167 28.94 -33.65 -9.67
CA ASP A 167 30.02 -33.83 -10.63
C ASP A 167 29.64 -33.32 -12.04
N ILE A 168 28.38 -33.51 -12.47
CA ILE A 168 27.81 -32.86 -13.65
C ILE A 168 27.92 -31.34 -13.55
N SER A 169 27.56 -30.78 -12.39
CA SER A 169 27.66 -29.34 -12.12
C SER A 169 29.11 -28.84 -12.13
N SER A 170 30.09 -29.71 -11.87
CA SER A 170 31.52 -29.38 -11.89
C SER A 170 32.16 -29.49 -13.28
N LEU A 171 31.64 -30.37 -14.15
CA LEU A 171 32.05 -30.51 -15.55
C LEU A 171 31.58 -29.33 -16.40
N GLN A 172 30.45 -28.74 -16.02
CA GLN A 172 29.95 -27.49 -16.58
C GLN A 172 30.71 -26.35 -15.89
N GLY A 173 31.86 -25.95 -16.43
CA GLY A 173 32.65 -24.79 -16.01
C GLY A 173 31.95 -23.44 -16.26
N VAL A 174 30.64 -23.39 -16.06
CA VAL A 174 29.73 -22.25 -16.17
C VAL A 174 28.79 -22.38 -14.99
N GLN A 175 28.49 -21.24 -14.36
CA GLN A 175 27.64 -21.08 -13.18
C GLN A 175 26.54 -22.14 -13.05
N PRO A 176 26.22 -22.60 -11.81
CA PRO A 176 25.17 -23.58 -11.56
C PRO A 176 23.99 -23.19 -12.43
N HIS A 177 23.63 -24.07 -13.38
CA HIS A 177 22.63 -23.77 -14.40
C HIS A 177 21.52 -22.99 -13.73
N LYS A 178 21.44 -21.68 -14.05
CA LYS A 178 20.30 -20.85 -13.70
C LYS A 178 19.16 -21.64 -14.30
N VAL A 179 18.38 -22.33 -13.46
CA VAL A 179 17.11 -22.90 -13.90
C VAL A 179 16.46 -21.74 -14.63
N LEU A 180 16.33 -21.83 -15.95
CA LEU A 180 15.78 -20.72 -16.71
C LEU A 180 14.43 -20.48 -16.06
N ASN A 181 14.29 -19.30 -15.45
CA ASN A 181 13.04 -18.97 -14.85
C ASN A 181 11.99 -19.11 -15.95
N PRO A 182 10.81 -19.68 -15.66
CA PRO A 182 9.71 -19.62 -16.60
C PRO A 182 9.58 -18.19 -17.11
N THR A 183 9.24 -18.01 -18.39
CA THR A 183 9.17 -16.67 -19.01
C THR A 183 8.35 -15.68 -18.20
N ILE A 184 7.33 -16.18 -17.50
CA ILE A 184 6.50 -15.45 -16.54
C ILE A 184 7.30 -15.02 -15.31
N VAL A 185 8.08 -15.90 -14.70
CA VAL A 185 8.93 -15.59 -13.55
C VAL A 185 10.03 -14.59 -13.91
N ASP A 186 10.63 -14.70 -15.10
CA ASP A 186 11.60 -13.71 -15.61
C ASP A 186 10.95 -12.35 -15.91
N SER A 187 9.71 -12.35 -16.41
CA SER A 187 8.90 -11.14 -16.59
C SER A 187 8.63 -10.47 -15.25
N ILE A 188 8.22 -11.25 -14.24
CA ILE A 188 7.99 -10.78 -12.86
C ILE A 188 9.27 -10.18 -12.28
N ILE A 189 10.40 -10.90 -12.34
CA ILE A 189 11.68 -10.41 -11.85
C ILE A 189 12.05 -9.09 -12.55
N SER A 190 11.91 -9.01 -13.86
CA SER A 190 12.21 -7.80 -14.62
C SER A 190 11.32 -6.62 -14.23
N GLN A 191 10.03 -6.83 -14.03
CA GLN A 191 9.10 -5.79 -13.58
C GLN A 191 9.40 -5.30 -12.16
N ILE A 192 9.73 -6.22 -11.23
CA ILE A 192 10.11 -5.86 -9.85
C ILE A 192 11.44 -5.09 -9.85
N SER A 193 12.42 -5.53 -10.63
CA SER A 193 13.72 -4.87 -10.75
C SER A 193 13.60 -3.46 -11.37
N ILE A 194 12.70 -3.25 -12.34
CA ILE A 194 12.42 -1.90 -12.90
C ILE A 194 11.84 -0.98 -11.83
N LYS A 195 10.90 -1.47 -11.02
CA LYS A 195 10.25 -0.71 -9.95
C LYS A 195 11.13 -0.50 -8.71
N ASN A 196 12.30 -1.16 -8.64
CA ASN A 196 13.24 -1.10 -7.51
C ASN A 196 12.57 -1.36 -6.16
N VAL A 197 11.69 -2.36 -6.11
CA VAL A 197 10.94 -2.73 -4.91
C VAL A 197 11.79 -3.65 -4.04
N PRO A 198 11.91 -3.41 -2.71
CA PRO A 198 12.66 -4.29 -1.82
C PRO A 198 11.85 -5.56 -1.50
N ILE A 199 11.70 -6.43 -2.50
CA ILE A 199 10.81 -7.61 -2.46
C ILE A 199 11.14 -8.54 -1.29
N ARG A 200 12.44 -8.70 -0.95
CA ARG A 200 12.88 -9.49 0.20
C ARG A 200 12.29 -8.99 1.51
N ARG A 201 12.29 -7.67 1.74
CA ARG A 201 11.73 -7.07 2.96
C ARG A 201 10.22 -7.30 3.06
N ILE A 202 9.53 -7.27 1.92
CA ILE A 202 8.09 -7.53 1.88
C ILE A 202 7.83 -8.98 2.26
N PHE A 203 8.51 -9.96 1.65
CA PHE A 203 8.36 -11.37 2.04
C PHE A 203 8.74 -11.63 3.51
N GLN A 204 9.79 -10.99 4.03
CA GLN A 204 10.17 -11.10 5.44
C GLN A 204 9.08 -10.63 6.41
N SER A 205 8.21 -9.70 6.00
CA SER A 205 7.06 -9.29 6.84
C SER A 205 5.99 -10.37 6.98
N TYR A 206 5.95 -11.33 6.06
CA TYR A 206 5.06 -12.50 6.07
C TYR A 206 5.74 -13.78 6.57
N ASP A 207 7.07 -13.79 6.67
CA ASP A 207 7.89 -14.88 7.22
C ASP A 207 8.15 -14.67 8.72
N ARG A 208 7.18 -15.05 9.56
CA ARG A 208 7.28 -14.92 11.02
C ARG A 208 8.42 -15.77 11.62
N GLU A 209 8.73 -16.89 10.98
CA GLU A 209 9.71 -17.87 11.46
C GLU A 209 11.13 -17.59 10.96
N LYS A 210 11.30 -16.64 10.03
CA LYS A 210 12.57 -16.27 9.39
C LYS A 210 13.28 -17.45 8.73
N ASN A 211 12.51 -18.38 8.19
CA ASN A 211 13.02 -19.62 7.60
C ASN A 211 13.13 -19.55 6.06
N GLY A 212 12.77 -18.42 5.45
CA GLY A 212 12.79 -18.25 3.99
C GLY A 212 11.56 -18.79 3.28
N LEU A 213 10.54 -19.22 4.04
CA LEU A 213 9.30 -19.81 3.53
C LEU A 213 8.11 -18.94 3.92
N VAL A 214 7.14 -18.83 3.01
CA VAL A 214 5.87 -18.15 3.26
C VAL A 214 4.69 -19.01 2.80
N SER A 215 3.52 -18.79 3.40
CA SER A 215 2.29 -19.47 2.99
C SER A 215 1.91 -19.12 1.55
N HIS A 216 1.28 -20.06 0.82
CA HIS A 216 0.81 -19.82 -0.55
C HIS A 216 -0.12 -18.61 -0.66
N ARG A 217 -0.89 -18.33 0.40
CA ARG A 217 -1.80 -17.18 0.48
C ARG A 217 -1.07 -15.83 0.56
N ALA A 218 0.20 -15.82 0.95
CA ALA A 218 1.00 -14.61 1.04
C ALA A 218 1.48 -14.12 -0.33
N LEU A 219 1.66 -15.02 -1.32
CA LEU A 219 2.22 -14.63 -2.61
C LEU A 219 1.37 -13.58 -3.36
N PRO A 220 0.04 -13.73 -3.50
CA PRO A 220 -0.79 -12.71 -4.15
C PRO A 220 -0.71 -11.35 -3.46
N GLU A 221 -0.77 -11.33 -2.12
CA GLU A 221 -0.70 -10.11 -1.32
C GLU A 221 0.67 -9.41 -1.44
N VAL A 222 1.75 -10.18 -1.42
CA VAL A 222 3.12 -9.66 -1.59
C VAL A 222 3.31 -9.08 -2.98
N MET A 223 2.81 -9.74 -4.01
CA MET A 223 2.92 -9.27 -5.40
C MET A 223 2.08 -8.01 -5.62
N GLU A 224 0.87 -7.94 -5.07
CA GLU A 224 0.05 -6.72 -5.08
C GLU A 224 0.73 -5.57 -4.35
N ARG A 225 1.34 -5.84 -3.18
CA ARG A 225 2.11 -4.83 -2.42
C ARG A 225 3.40 -4.39 -3.12
N ALA A 226 3.96 -5.24 -3.98
CA ALA A 226 5.03 -4.90 -4.90
C ALA A 226 4.54 -4.15 -6.16
N GLY A 227 3.23 -3.89 -6.26
CA GLY A 227 2.60 -3.19 -7.37
C GLY A 227 2.47 -4.03 -8.63
N LEU A 228 2.44 -5.36 -8.51
CA LEU A 228 2.21 -6.29 -9.61
C LEU A 228 0.80 -6.89 -9.51
N HIS A 229 0.05 -6.80 -10.60
CA HIS A 229 -1.23 -7.48 -10.75
C HIS A 229 -1.02 -8.72 -11.61
N LEU A 230 -0.73 -9.84 -10.95
CA LEU A 230 -0.50 -11.13 -11.61
C LEU A 230 -1.83 -11.85 -11.85
N THR A 231 -1.93 -12.57 -12.96
CA THR A 231 -3.10 -13.43 -13.21
C THR A 231 -3.06 -14.65 -12.29
N PRO A 232 -4.20 -15.34 -12.06
CA PRO A 232 -4.22 -16.59 -11.30
C PRO A 232 -3.27 -17.66 -11.87
N TYR A 233 -3.06 -17.64 -13.19
CA TYR A 233 -2.12 -18.53 -13.88
C TYR A 233 -0.66 -18.19 -13.53
N ASP A 234 -0.30 -16.90 -13.57
CA ASP A 234 1.06 -16.44 -13.22
C ASP A 234 1.41 -16.75 -11.76
N ILE A 235 0.42 -16.59 -10.87
CA ILE A 235 0.55 -16.94 -9.45
C ILE A 235 0.77 -18.43 -9.28
N TYR A 236 -0.02 -19.26 -9.96
CA TYR A 236 0.12 -20.72 -9.91
C TYR A 236 1.48 -21.19 -10.43
N GLU A 237 1.93 -20.68 -11.57
CA GLU A 237 3.20 -21.07 -12.18
C GLU A 237 4.39 -20.63 -11.31
N THR A 238 4.34 -19.41 -10.76
CA THR A 238 5.37 -18.91 -9.83
C THR A 238 5.39 -19.70 -8.52
N LEU A 239 4.21 -20.01 -7.94
CA LEU A 239 4.09 -20.83 -6.73
C LEU A 239 4.69 -22.21 -6.95
N HIS A 240 4.32 -22.87 -8.04
CA HIS A 240 4.75 -24.23 -8.35
C HIS A 240 6.27 -24.30 -8.57
N PHE A 241 6.86 -23.28 -9.19
CA PHE A 241 8.30 -23.23 -9.46
C PHE A 241 9.15 -23.09 -8.20
N TYR A 242 8.71 -22.30 -7.21
CA TYR A 242 9.44 -22.10 -5.95
C TYR A 242 8.83 -22.86 -4.76
N LEU A 243 8.04 -23.90 -5.01
CA LEU A 243 7.40 -24.70 -3.96
C LEU A 243 8.41 -25.57 -3.22
N LYS A 244 8.44 -25.47 -1.88
CA LYS A 244 9.22 -26.36 -1.00
C LYS A 244 8.41 -26.71 0.24
N GLN A 245 8.19 -28.01 0.47
CA GLN A 245 7.44 -28.53 1.64
C GLN A 245 6.04 -27.91 1.80
N ASP A 246 5.31 -27.75 0.69
CA ASP A 246 3.98 -27.13 0.66
C ASP A 246 3.98 -25.65 1.13
N GLN A 247 5.13 -24.98 1.06
CA GLN A 247 5.28 -23.54 1.31
C GLN A 247 6.10 -22.90 0.18
N PHE A 248 5.95 -21.59 0.00
CA PHE A 248 6.65 -20.86 -1.06
C PHE A 248 8.01 -20.38 -0.57
N ASN A 249 9.09 -20.81 -1.24
CA ASN A 249 10.44 -20.36 -0.95
C ASN A 249 10.76 -19.06 -1.70
N TYR A 250 10.75 -17.94 -0.98
CA TYR A 250 10.93 -16.63 -1.61
C TYR A 250 12.39 -16.19 -1.76
N ILE A 251 13.35 -16.93 -1.18
CA ILE A 251 14.77 -16.57 -1.24
C ILE A 251 15.27 -16.51 -2.69
N PRO A 252 15.04 -17.51 -3.56
CA PRO A 252 15.62 -17.52 -4.91
C PRO A 252 15.09 -16.39 -5.80
N ILE A 253 13.79 -16.08 -5.73
CA ILE A 253 13.22 -14.96 -6.49
C ILE A 253 13.72 -13.61 -5.97
N SER A 254 13.93 -13.48 -4.66
CA SER A 254 14.48 -12.27 -4.05
C SER A 254 15.95 -12.05 -4.42
N ASP A 255 16.76 -13.12 -4.39
CA ASP A 255 18.16 -13.08 -4.83
C ASP A 255 18.26 -12.67 -6.31
N ALA A 256 17.40 -13.24 -7.18
CA ALA A 256 17.39 -12.93 -8.60
C ALA A 256 17.01 -11.46 -8.89
N VAL A 257 16.04 -10.90 -8.17
CA VAL A 257 15.68 -9.48 -8.28
C VAL A 257 16.82 -8.58 -7.81
N GLU A 258 17.45 -8.89 -6.68
CA GLU A 258 18.57 -8.11 -6.12
C GLU A 258 19.82 -8.17 -6.99
N GLU A 259 20.13 -9.34 -7.57
CA GLU A 259 21.22 -9.51 -8.53
C GLU A 259 20.98 -8.65 -9.77
N ARG A 260 19.77 -8.66 -10.33
CA ARG A 260 19.41 -7.87 -11.52
C ARG A 260 19.42 -6.36 -11.26
N ILE A 261 19.08 -5.93 -10.05
CA ILE A 261 19.25 -4.53 -9.60
C ILE A 261 20.74 -4.19 -9.53
N ARG A 262 21.56 -5.06 -8.93
CA ARG A 262 23.02 -4.87 -8.79
C ARG A 262 23.73 -4.84 -10.15
N GLU A 263 23.31 -5.67 -11.11
CA GLU A 263 23.81 -5.67 -12.49
C GLU A 263 23.45 -4.36 -13.22
N LYS A 264 22.24 -3.81 -12.98
CA LYS A 264 21.82 -2.52 -13.52
C LYS A 264 22.68 -1.37 -12.95
N GLU A 265 22.94 -1.39 -11.64
CA GLU A 265 23.82 -0.41 -10.97
C GLU A 265 25.28 -0.54 -11.41
N SER A 266 25.76 -1.78 -11.64
CA SER A 266 27.13 -2.04 -12.11
C SER A 266 27.33 -1.66 -13.58
N SER A 267 26.29 -1.81 -14.41
CA SER A 267 26.29 -1.38 -15.81
C SER A 267 26.27 0.14 -15.97
N GLN A 268 25.69 0.87 -14.99
CA GLN A 268 25.68 2.34 -14.94
C GLN A 268 27.04 2.95 -14.55
N LYS A 269 27.97 2.19 -13.96
CA LYS A 269 29.32 2.65 -13.56
C LYS A 269 30.42 2.40 -14.59
N LYS A 270 30.13 2.51 -15.90
CA LYS A 270 31.21 2.56 -16.90
C LYS A 270 31.89 3.93 -16.82
N LEU A 271 33.17 3.97 -16.47
CA LEU A 271 34.00 5.18 -16.57
C LEU A 271 34.05 5.63 -18.04
N PHE A 272 33.33 6.69 -18.39
CA PHE A 272 33.26 7.21 -19.76
C PHE A 272 34.55 7.97 -20.09
N ARG A 273 35.19 7.64 -21.22
CA ARG A 273 36.39 8.32 -21.71
C ARG A 273 36.06 9.12 -22.96
N ASN A 274 36.40 10.40 -22.99
CA ASN A 274 36.21 11.23 -24.18
C ASN A 274 37.25 10.92 -25.27
N GLN A 275 37.08 11.52 -26.45
CA GLN A 275 38.00 11.37 -27.59
C GLN A 275 39.43 11.85 -27.30
N LYS A 276 39.65 12.61 -26.20
CA LYS A 276 40.94 13.09 -25.71
C LYS A 276 41.52 12.22 -24.59
N GLY A 277 40.87 11.10 -24.24
CA GLY A 277 41.30 10.17 -23.20
C GLY A 277 41.02 10.60 -21.76
N GLN A 278 40.29 11.70 -21.54
CA GLN A 278 39.89 12.16 -20.21
C GLN A 278 38.65 11.39 -19.72
N ILE A 279 38.63 11.08 -18.42
CA ILE A 279 37.50 10.42 -17.77
C ILE A 279 36.43 11.48 -17.47
N ILE A 280 35.21 11.28 -17.96
CA ILE A 280 34.05 12.13 -17.70
C ILE A 280 33.18 11.46 -16.63
N ASP A 281 33.01 12.15 -15.50
CA ASP A 281 32.12 11.72 -14.43
C ASP A 281 30.68 12.17 -14.72
N THR A 282 29.90 11.27 -15.33
CA THR A 282 28.51 11.56 -15.69
C THR A 282 27.57 11.69 -14.46
N ASP A 283 27.92 11.12 -13.30
CA ASP A 283 27.12 11.29 -12.08
C ASP A 283 27.22 12.72 -11.56
N TYR A 284 28.44 13.25 -11.51
CA TYR A 284 28.70 14.65 -11.16
C TYR A 284 27.99 15.62 -12.12
N LEU A 285 28.02 15.33 -13.43
CA LEU A 285 27.33 16.16 -14.43
C LEU A 285 25.80 16.14 -14.27
N LEU A 286 25.21 14.97 -14.00
CA LEU A 286 23.76 14.86 -13.76
C LEU A 286 23.36 15.59 -12.47
N GLU A 287 24.19 15.57 -11.44
CA GLU A 287 23.97 16.31 -10.20
C GLU A 287 24.01 17.84 -10.43
N GLN A 288 24.98 18.34 -11.22
CA GLN A 288 25.00 19.75 -11.64
C GLN A 288 23.75 20.14 -12.45
N ILE A 289 23.33 19.30 -13.40
CA ILE A 289 22.11 19.53 -14.18
C ILE A 289 20.88 19.59 -13.27
N LYS A 290 20.82 18.70 -12.26
CA LYS A 290 19.74 18.60 -11.28
C LYS A 290 19.66 19.83 -10.39
N GLU A 291 20.78 20.29 -9.84
CA GLU A 291 20.85 21.54 -9.07
C GLU A 291 20.40 22.75 -9.90
N PHE A 292 20.82 22.82 -11.16
CA PHE A 292 20.46 23.91 -12.06
C PHE A 292 18.94 23.96 -12.34
N TYR A 293 18.31 22.83 -12.63
CA TYR A 293 16.87 22.80 -12.91
C TYR A 293 16.02 22.99 -11.65
N TYR A 294 16.42 22.45 -10.49
CA TYR A 294 15.73 22.71 -9.23
C TYR A 294 15.86 24.18 -8.78
N GLY A 295 17.04 24.78 -8.91
CA GLY A 295 17.25 26.19 -8.61
C GLY A 295 16.37 27.11 -9.47
N ARG A 296 16.00 26.66 -10.68
CA ARG A 296 15.12 27.40 -11.62
C ARG A 296 13.66 26.95 -11.62
N ARG A 297 13.29 25.97 -10.78
CA ARG A 297 11.94 25.36 -10.73
C ARG A 297 11.44 24.88 -12.11
N VAL A 298 12.34 24.34 -12.93
CA VAL A 298 12.01 23.80 -14.26
C VAL A 298 11.66 22.33 -14.12
N ASN A 299 10.50 21.93 -14.63
CA ASN A 299 10.17 20.52 -14.79
C ASN A 299 10.94 19.97 -16.00
N VAL A 300 11.81 18.98 -15.78
CA VAL A 300 12.70 18.45 -16.82
C VAL A 300 11.91 17.69 -17.89
N SER A 301 10.74 17.12 -17.55
CA SER A 301 9.86 16.46 -18.52
C SER A 301 9.34 17.42 -19.59
N ASP A 302 9.06 18.68 -19.22
CA ASP A 302 8.54 19.71 -20.15
C ASP A 302 9.55 20.09 -21.25
N LEU A 303 10.84 19.77 -21.07
CA LEU A 303 11.89 20.03 -22.06
C LEU A 303 11.84 19.04 -23.24
N PHE A 304 11.18 17.90 -23.08
CA PHE A 304 11.13 16.83 -24.07
C PHE A 304 9.70 16.52 -24.55
N PRO A 305 8.98 17.49 -25.15
CA PRO A 305 7.58 17.31 -25.56
C PRO A 305 7.38 16.33 -26.73
N TYR A 306 8.48 15.82 -27.30
CA TYR A 306 8.50 14.87 -28.41
C TYR A 306 8.81 13.44 -27.95
N GLU A 307 8.70 13.16 -26.65
CA GLU A 307 8.77 11.81 -26.08
C GLU A 307 7.70 10.91 -26.69
N MET A 308 8.11 9.72 -27.13
CA MET A 308 7.21 8.64 -27.57
C MET A 308 7.60 7.38 -26.79
N ASP A 309 6.68 6.79 -26.02
CA ASP A 309 6.90 5.58 -25.21
C ASP A 309 8.16 5.61 -24.32
N GLY A 310 8.49 6.75 -23.71
CA GLY A 310 9.67 6.86 -22.84
C GLY A 310 11.01 6.96 -23.57
N LYS A 311 11.00 7.13 -24.90
CA LYS A 311 12.20 7.21 -25.73
C LYS A 311 12.26 8.49 -26.55
N CYS A 312 13.47 8.89 -26.93
CA CYS A 312 13.67 9.97 -27.88
C CYS A 312 14.90 9.77 -28.77
N ALA A 313 14.89 10.31 -29.99
CA ALA A 313 16.04 10.22 -30.89
C ALA A 313 17.26 10.96 -30.33
N ARG A 314 18.45 10.35 -30.40
CA ARG A 314 19.70 10.90 -29.85
C ARG A 314 20.00 12.34 -30.27
N TYR A 315 19.76 12.69 -31.54
CA TYR A 315 20.00 14.05 -32.00
C TYR A 315 19.07 15.08 -31.34
N LYS A 316 17.81 14.71 -31.06
CA LYS A 316 16.83 15.59 -30.41
C LYS A 316 17.20 15.80 -28.94
N PHE A 317 17.63 14.72 -28.27
CA PHE A 317 18.16 14.75 -26.92
C PHE A 317 19.35 15.70 -26.78
N LEU A 318 20.38 15.50 -27.61
CA LEU A 318 21.57 16.35 -27.63
C LEU A 318 21.26 17.81 -27.96
N LYS A 319 20.37 18.07 -28.93
CA LYS A 319 19.96 19.44 -29.30
C LYS A 319 19.23 20.15 -28.15
N THR A 320 18.36 19.42 -27.45
CA THR A 320 17.55 19.98 -26.37
C THR A 320 18.42 20.29 -25.16
N LEU A 321 19.23 19.32 -24.71
CA LEU A 321 20.19 19.55 -23.62
C LEU A 321 21.26 20.57 -23.98
N GLY A 322 21.77 20.59 -25.21
CA GLY A 322 22.73 21.60 -25.65
C GLY A 322 22.15 23.02 -25.67
N THR A 323 20.84 23.15 -25.86
CA THR A 323 20.16 24.47 -25.82
C THR A 323 19.94 24.95 -24.39
N THR A 324 19.59 24.04 -23.47
CA THR A 324 19.25 24.36 -22.08
C THR A 324 20.47 24.38 -21.14
N GLN A 325 21.46 23.52 -21.39
CA GLN A 325 22.69 23.35 -20.60
C GLN A 325 23.91 23.85 -21.37
N ARG A 326 23.94 25.15 -21.70
CA ARG A 326 25.04 25.78 -22.46
C ARG A 326 26.42 25.73 -21.76
N GLN A 327 26.45 25.35 -20.49
CA GLN A 327 27.65 25.22 -19.67
C GLN A 327 28.36 23.86 -19.85
N LEU A 328 27.68 22.86 -20.44
CA LEU A 328 28.26 21.54 -20.69
C LEU A 328 28.98 21.50 -22.04
N SER A 329 30.12 20.82 -22.09
CA SER A 329 30.84 20.64 -23.35
C SER A 329 30.13 19.63 -24.25
N THR A 330 30.49 19.62 -25.54
CA THR A 330 29.97 18.61 -26.49
C THR A 330 30.35 17.19 -26.08
N ASP A 331 31.48 17.01 -25.42
CA ASP A 331 31.94 15.69 -24.94
C ASP A 331 31.12 15.25 -23.72
N ASP A 332 30.77 16.18 -22.82
CA ASP A 332 29.92 15.92 -21.65
C ASP A 332 28.50 15.53 -22.07
N LEU A 333 27.93 16.26 -23.04
CA LEU A 333 26.60 15.96 -23.59
C LEU A 333 26.57 14.59 -24.27
N ASN A 334 27.63 14.21 -25.00
CA ASN A 334 27.74 12.90 -25.60
C ASN A 334 27.92 11.80 -24.56
N ALA A 335 28.71 12.02 -23.50
CA ALA A 335 28.88 11.06 -22.41
C ALA A 335 27.56 10.81 -21.67
N ILE A 336 26.75 11.85 -21.45
CA ILE A 336 25.41 11.72 -20.89
C ILE A 336 24.50 10.96 -21.87
N ALA A 337 24.51 11.28 -23.16
CA ALA A 337 23.71 10.56 -24.15
C ALA A 337 24.11 9.07 -24.25
N ASP A 338 25.40 8.76 -24.17
CA ASP A 338 25.91 7.37 -24.18
C ASP A 338 25.47 6.58 -22.94
N ARG A 339 25.34 7.25 -21.79
CA ARG A 339 24.84 6.64 -20.56
C ARG A 339 23.39 6.17 -20.66
N PHE A 340 22.56 6.86 -21.45
CA PHE A 340 21.14 6.57 -21.62
C PHE A 340 20.82 6.00 -23.01
N ASP A 341 21.81 5.46 -23.72
CA ASP A 341 21.60 4.85 -25.03
C ASP A 341 20.77 3.57 -24.92
N ALA A 342 19.60 3.57 -25.57
CA ALA A 342 18.70 2.42 -25.66
C ALA A 342 19.02 1.51 -26.86
N GLY A 343 20.00 1.89 -27.69
CA GLY A 343 20.31 1.25 -28.95
C GLY A 343 19.54 1.85 -30.14
N ASN A 344 19.97 1.51 -31.37
CA ASN A 344 19.37 1.99 -32.63
C ASN A 344 19.31 3.53 -32.80
N GLY A 345 20.13 4.29 -32.07
CA GLY A 345 20.13 5.75 -32.12
C GLY A 345 19.03 6.42 -31.30
N GLU A 346 18.38 5.66 -30.40
CA GLU A 346 17.37 6.12 -29.46
C GLU A 346 17.93 6.20 -28.04
N ILE A 347 17.47 7.19 -27.28
CA ILE A 347 17.82 7.42 -25.88
C ILE A 347 16.62 7.00 -25.02
N ASP A 348 16.90 6.23 -23.97
CA ASP A 348 15.96 5.89 -22.90
C ASP A 348 15.72 7.14 -22.03
N LEU A 349 14.75 7.93 -22.46
CA LEU A 349 14.40 9.19 -21.82
C LEU A 349 13.71 8.94 -20.47
N ALA A 350 12.95 7.85 -20.32
CA ALA A 350 12.32 7.47 -19.06
C ALA A 350 13.37 7.23 -17.96
N SER A 351 14.44 6.50 -18.28
CA SER A 351 15.55 6.30 -17.34
C SER A 351 16.28 7.61 -17.01
N PHE A 352 16.42 8.53 -17.96
CA PHE A 352 16.99 9.86 -17.72
C PHE A 352 16.10 10.71 -16.81
N LEU A 353 14.80 10.79 -17.09
CA LEU A 353 13.82 11.54 -16.30
C LEU A 353 13.69 11.01 -14.87
N GLN A 354 13.90 9.71 -14.65
CA GLN A 354 13.92 9.11 -13.32
C GLN A 354 14.98 9.71 -12.38
N PHE A 355 16.07 10.29 -12.91
CA PHE A 355 17.08 10.98 -12.08
C PHE A 355 16.57 12.31 -11.51
N PHE A 356 15.56 12.90 -12.15
CA PHE A 356 14.91 14.16 -11.78
C PHE A 356 13.58 13.93 -11.04
N ASP A 357 12.99 12.73 -11.18
CA ASP A 357 11.85 12.30 -10.39
C ASP A 357 12.22 12.19 -8.90
N PHE A 358 11.48 12.93 -8.10
CA PHE A 358 11.57 12.94 -6.66
C PHE A 358 11.17 11.55 -6.11
N ARG A 359 12.14 10.69 -5.81
CA ARG A 359 11.89 9.48 -5.02
C ARG A 359 11.40 9.91 -3.64
N LYS A 360 10.16 9.55 -3.28
CA LYS A 360 9.73 9.53 -1.87
C LYS A 360 10.78 8.69 -1.11
N PRO A 361 11.49 9.24 -0.12
CA PRO A 361 12.44 8.44 0.65
C PRO A 361 11.66 7.31 1.33
N GLN A 362 12.17 6.08 1.22
CA GLN A 362 11.70 5.01 2.07
C GLN A 362 11.92 5.40 3.54
N PRO A 363 11.01 5.02 4.47
CA PRO A 363 11.19 5.31 5.87
C PRO A 363 12.46 4.60 6.36
N GLN A 364 13.56 5.35 6.45
CA GLN A 364 14.65 4.99 7.36
C GLN A 364 14.07 5.12 8.77
N LEU A 365 14.32 4.14 9.63
CA LEU A 365 14.04 4.30 11.06
C LEU A 365 14.93 5.46 11.53
N ILE A 366 14.33 6.63 11.71
CA ILE A 366 15.05 7.80 12.20
C ILE A 366 15.24 7.61 13.69
N ASP A 367 16.50 7.54 14.12
CA ASP A 367 16.84 7.52 15.53
C ASP A 367 16.55 8.89 16.15
N CYS A 368 15.43 8.99 16.86
CA CYS A 368 15.00 10.21 17.53
C CYS A 368 16.04 10.73 18.54
N ASP A 369 16.84 9.87 19.18
CA ASP A 369 17.84 10.31 20.17
C ASP A 369 19.03 10.98 19.48
N PHE A 370 19.42 10.51 18.30
CA PHE A 370 20.40 11.18 17.45
C PHE A 370 19.92 12.56 16.99
N VAL A 371 18.64 12.67 16.58
CA VAL A 371 18.03 13.94 16.17
C VAL A 371 17.98 14.93 17.34
N LEU A 372 17.58 14.49 18.54
CA LEU A 372 17.56 15.35 19.74
C LEU A 372 18.97 15.85 20.10
N ASN A 373 20.00 15.01 19.99
CA ASN A 373 21.39 15.42 20.22
C ASN A 373 21.90 16.42 19.16
N LYS A 374 21.52 16.23 17.89
CA LYS A 374 21.81 17.19 16.79
C LYS A 374 21.18 18.56 17.08
N ILE A 375 19.92 18.59 17.49
CA ILE A 375 19.20 19.81 17.86
C ILE A 375 19.86 20.48 19.08
N ARG A 376 20.17 19.71 20.13
CA ARG A 376 20.86 20.21 21.33
C ARG A 376 22.17 20.91 20.98
N ASN A 377 23.04 20.24 20.22
CA ASN A 377 24.34 20.79 19.83
C ASN A 377 24.19 22.08 19.00
N TYR A 378 23.19 22.13 18.11
CA TYR A 378 22.90 23.32 17.32
C TYR A 378 22.43 24.50 18.20
N LEU A 379 21.42 24.28 19.05
CA LEU A 379 20.85 25.28 19.94
C LEU A 379 21.89 25.82 20.94
N SER A 380 22.70 24.94 21.54
CA SER A 380 23.81 25.33 22.41
C SER A 380 24.87 26.15 21.67
N SER A 381 25.27 25.76 20.46
CA SER A 381 26.28 26.49 19.67
C SER A 381 25.84 27.89 19.27
N LYS A 382 24.53 28.09 19.04
CA LYS A 382 23.93 29.37 18.66
C LYS A 382 23.42 30.18 19.84
N ARG A 383 23.49 29.63 21.07
CA ARG A 383 22.90 30.20 22.29
C ARG A 383 21.42 30.55 22.14
N ILE A 384 20.66 29.66 21.51
CA ILE A 384 19.22 29.79 21.29
C ILE A 384 18.51 28.80 22.21
N CYS A 385 17.40 29.23 22.82
CA CYS A 385 16.54 28.35 23.61
C CYS A 385 15.20 28.15 22.89
N LEU A 386 14.87 26.88 22.62
CA LEU A 386 13.65 26.46 21.94
C LEU A 386 12.42 26.72 22.82
N GLN A 387 12.50 26.49 24.12
CA GLN A 387 11.39 26.67 25.05
C GLN A 387 10.81 28.08 24.97
N ARG A 388 11.66 29.11 24.85
CA ARG A 388 11.22 30.51 24.70
C ARG A 388 10.41 30.73 23.41
N GLN A 389 10.78 30.07 22.31
CA GLN A 389 10.06 30.17 21.05
C GLN A 389 8.71 29.45 21.12
N CYS A 390 8.65 28.32 21.82
CA CYS A 390 7.40 27.59 22.05
C CYS A 390 6.44 28.33 23.00
N GLU A 391 6.96 29.02 24.03
CA GLU A 391 6.17 29.82 24.98
C GLU A 391 5.40 30.97 24.30
N PHE A 392 5.89 31.52 23.18
CA PHE A 392 5.13 32.51 22.39
C PHE A 392 3.84 31.95 21.79
N TYR A 393 3.80 30.64 21.53
CA TYR A 393 2.62 29.96 20.99
C TYR A 393 1.76 29.32 22.09
N ASP A 394 2.30 29.16 23.31
CA ASP A 394 1.60 28.66 24.49
C ASP A 394 1.15 29.79 25.44
N GLY A 395 0.25 30.65 24.96
CA GLY A 395 -0.29 31.77 25.75
C GLY A 395 -1.08 31.36 27.00
N ARG A 396 -1.38 30.07 27.18
CA ARG A 396 -2.04 29.50 28.37
C ARG A 396 -1.09 28.73 29.28
N ASN A 397 0.19 28.62 28.92
CA ASN A 397 1.24 27.90 29.63
C ASN A 397 0.84 26.45 30.00
N LEU A 398 0.18 25.77 29.06
CA LEU A 398 -0.31 24.40 29.20
C LEU A 398 0.80 23.36 28.99
N GLY A 399 1.96 23.78 28.49
CA GLY A 399 3.10 22.92 28.18
C GLY A 399 2.94 22.10 26.91
N SER A 400 1.94 22.44 26.09
CA SER A 400 1.66 21.76 24.82
C SER A 400 1.22 22.75 23.74
N ILE A 401 1.63 22.51 22.50
CA ILE A 401 1.35 23.35 21.34
C ILE A 401 0.97 22.49 20.14
N ALA A 402 0.33 23.07 19.12
CA ALA A 402 0.02 22.36 17.89
C ALA A 402 1.29 22.00 17.11
N VAL A 403 1.26 20.91 16.34
CA VAL A 403 2.42 20.46 15.51
C VAL A 403 2.94 21.57 14.59
N SER A 404 2.02 22.31 13.97
CA SER A 404 2.37 23.44 13.09
C SER A 404 3.06 24.59 13.83
N GLN A 405 2.69 24.83 15.10
CA GLN A 405 3.31 25.86 15.94
C GLN A 405 4.70 25.42 16.42
N LEU A 406 4.88 24.13 16.72
CA LEU A 406 6.20 23.57 17.03
C LEU A 406 7.15 23.68 15.84
N LEU A 407 6.65 23.38 14.63
CA LEU A 407 7.43 23.55 13.40
C LEU A 407 7.86 25.01 13.21
N ALA A 408 6.94 25.96 13.42
CA ALA A 408 7.24 27.39 13.35
C ALA A 408 8.27 27.82 14.42
N ALA A 409 8.19 27.28 15.64
CA ALA A 409 9.17 27.55 16.70
C ALA A 409 10.58 27.05 16.31
N PHE A 410 10.69 25.84 15.74
CA PHE A 410 11.97 25.31 15.25
C PHE A 410 12.54 26.10 14.07
N GLN A 411 11.69 26.55 13.14
CA GLN A 411 12.09 27.41 12.02
C GLN A 411 12.60 28.76 12.53
N ASN A 412 11.95 29.35 13.53
CA ASN A 412 12.40 30.59 14.18
C ASN A 412 13.74 30.39 14.93
N CYS A 413 14.03 29.18 15.40
CA CYS A 413 15.34 28.81 15.94
C CYS A 413 16.40 28.51 14.86
N GLY A 414 16.04 28.46 13.58
CA GLY A 414 16.95 28.11 12.48
C GLY A 414 17.28 26.62 12.37
N VAL A 415 16.54 25.75 13.07
CA VAL A 415 16.74 24.29 13.04
C VAL A 415 16.16 23.73 11.74
N GLN A 416 16.98 22.98 11.00
CA GLN A 416 16.56 22.30 9.78
C GLN A 416 16.39 20.80 10.01
N PHE A 417 15.30 20.24 9.49
CA PHE A 417 14.97 18.83 9.56
C PHE A 417 15.18 18.17 8.20
N ASN A 418 15.71 16.95 8.21
CA ASN A 418 15.72 16.07 7.03
C ASN A 418 14.36 15.36 6.86
N ASN A 419 14.15 14.71 5.70
CA ASN A 419 12.90 14.01 5.38
C ASN A 419 12.56 12.95 6.46
N GLY A 420 11.55 13.23 7.28
CA GLY A 420 11.06 12.38 8.36
C GLY A 420 11.57 12.70 9.78
N GLU A 421 12.58 13.55 9.96
CA GLU A 421 13.15 13.83 11.29
C GLU A 421 12.14 14.52 12.20
N PHE A 422 11.35 15.43 11.63
CA PHE A 422 10.30 16.14 12.34
C PHE A 422 9.14 15.19 12.68
N GLU A 423 8.71 14.35 11.74
CA GLU A 423 7.62 13.37 11.93
C GLU A 423 7.95 12.37 13.05
N ALA A 424 9.21 11.92 13.14
CA ALA A 424 9.67 11.03 14.21
C ALA A 424 9.64 11.70 15.61
N LEU A 425 9.88 13.01 15.68
CA LEU A 425 9.72 13.79 16.92
C LEU A 425 8.24 14.00 17.28
N VAL A 426 7.39 14.25 16.28
CA VAL A 426 5.94 14.38 16.46
C VAL A 426 5.36 13.08 17.02
N ASP A 427 5.72 11.93 16.45
CA ASP A 427 5.24 10.62 16.91
C ASP A 427 5.66 10.30 18.35
N ARG A 428 6.88 10.70 18.77
CA ARG A 428 7.40 10.42 20.11
C ARG A 428 6.82 11.31 21.20
N TYR A 429 6.48 12.56 20.90
CA TYR A 429 6.06 13.57 21.88
C TYR A 429 4.61 14.04 21.72
N SER A 430 3.84 13.41 20.83
CA SER A 430 2.40 13.63 20.67
C SER A 430 1.64 13.18 21.92
N VAL A 431 0.76 14.03 22.43
CA VAL A 431 -0.13 13.72 23.57
C VAL A 431 -1.52 13.35 23.06
N GLU A 432 -2.02 14.09 22.08
CA GLU A 432 -3.32 13.89 21.40
C GLU A 432 -3.17 14.19 19.90
N LYS A 433 -4.15 13.80 19.07
CA LYS A 433 -4.10 14.00 17.61
C LYS A 433 -3.83 15.47 17.26
N GLY A 434 -2.58 15.79 16.88
CA GLY A 434 -2.15 17.12 16.44
C GLY A 434 -1.58 18.03 17.53
N VAL A 435 -1.43 17.55 18.78
CA VAL A 435 -0.92 18.33 19.93
C VAL A 435 0.33 17.67 20.52
N ILE A 436 1.40 18.45 20.69
CA ILE A 436 2.71 17.96 21.13
C ILE A 436 3.11 18.60 22.46
N ASN A 437 3.69 17.79 23.34
CA ASN A 437 4.32 18.26 24.57
C ASN A 437 5.71 18.85 24.28
N TYR A 438 5.76 20.16 24.05
CA TYR A 438 7.01 20.84 23.76
C TYR A 438 7.93 20.92 24.98
N ILE A 439 7.40 20.91 26.21
CA ILE A 439 8.23 20.93 27.44
C ILE A 439 9.11 19.68 27.51
N ALA A 440 8.56 18.52 27.17
CA ALA A 440 9.31 17.26 27.14
C ALA A 440 10.45 17.29 26.10
N ILE A 441 10.23 17.93 24.95
CA ILE A 441 11.27 18.14 23.93
C ILE A 441 12.33 19.12 24.44
N CYS A 442 11.90 20.27 24.99
CA CYS A 442 12.80 21.33 25.47
C CYS A 442 13.72 20.83 26.60
N ARG A 443 13.21 19.99 27.51
CA ARG A 443 14.05 19.32 28.53
C ARG A 443 15.16 18.45 27.93
N SER A 444 14.96 17.92 26.73
CA SER A 444 15.95 17.10 26.04
C SER A 444 16.91 17.93 25.18
N VAL A 445 16.55 19.13 24.74
CA VAL A 445 17.35 19.89 23.75
C VAL A 445 17.89 21.23 24.23
N ASP A 446 17.29 21.85 25.25
CA ASP A 446 17.73 23.15 25.76
C ASP A 446 18.76 23.02 26.89
N ASP A 447 19.69 23.97 26.93
CA ASP A 447 20.66 24.14 28.00
C ASP A 447 20.04 24.97 29.16
N PRO A 448 19.99 24.45 30.39
CA PRO A 448 19.43 25.15 31.55
C PRO A 448 20.09 26.50 31.85
N GLU A 449 21.40 26.65 31.58
CA GLU A 449 22.12 27.91 31.87
C GLU A 449 21.69 29.02 30.90
N ILE A 450 21.50 28.68 29.62
CA ILE A 450 21.11 29.63 28.56
C ILE A 450 19.67 30.10 28.77
N TYR A 451 18.75 29.20 29.13
CA TYR A 451 17.36 29.55 29.47
C TYR A 451 17.29 30.52 30.65
N ASN A 452 18.06 30.26 31.72
CA ASN A 452 18.07 31.10 32.92
C ASN A 452 18.73 32.47 32.68
N SER A 453 19.84 32.55 31.94
CA SER A 453 20.45 33.84 31.58
C SER A 453 19.53 34.71 30.74
N THR A 454 18.78 34.11 29.82
CA THR A 454 17.85 34.82 28.92
C THR A 454 16.59 35.29 29.64
N ARG A 455 16.12 34.53 30.64
CA ARG A 455 15.00 34.91 31.50
C ARG A 455 15.35 36.08 32.43
N ASN A 456 16.59 36.13 32.91
CA ASN A 456 17.06 37.21 33.78
C ASN A 456 17.26 38.56 33.03
N GLN A 457 17.59 38.53 31.73
CA GLN A 457 17.71 39.75 30.90
C GLN A 457 16.36 40.47 30.71
N LEU A 458 15.23 39.75 30.66
CA LEU A 458 13.89 40.34 30.54
C LEU A 458 13.41 41.02 31.84
N SER A 459 13.86 40.55 32.99
CA SER A 459 13.55 41.19 34.28
C SER A 459 14.26 42.54 34.45
N ASP A 460 15.43 42.73 33.83
CA ASP A 460 16.18 44.00 33.87
C ASP A 460 15.62 45.02 32.86
N ASP A 461 15.08 44.58 31.71
CA ASP A 461 14.47 45.47 30.71
C ASP A 461 13.10 46.04 31.14
N ILE A 462 12.31 45.29 31.93
CA ILE A 462 11.04 45.78 32.51
C ILE A 462 11.30 46.81 33.63
N GLY A 463 12.45 46.74 34.30
CA GLY A 463 12.87 47.72 35.31
C GLY A 463 13.18 49.10 34.73
N THR A 464 13.58 49.16 33.45
CA THR A 464 14.12 50.40 32.84
C THR A 464 13.04 51.21 32.10
N MET A 465 11.90 50.62 31.75
CA MET A 465 10.77 51.34 31.13
C MET A 465 9.81 52.00 32.14
N ASN A 466 9.83 51.62 33.42
CA ASN A 466 8.94 52.16 34.45
C ASN A 466 9.39 53.49 35.10
N SER A 467 10.44 54.14 34.60
CA SER A 467 10.92 55.44 35.11
C SER A 467 10.39 56.67 34.37
N ARG A 468 9.46 56.54 33.43
CA ARG A 468 8.78 57.71 32.85
C ARG A 468 7.27 57.53 32.85
N THR A 469 6.67 58.38 33.69
CA THR A 469 5.26 58.79 33.80
C THR A 469 4.31 57.89 34.61
N ASN A 470 4.42 58.04 35.94
CA ASN A 470 3.31 57.92 36.88
C ASN A 470 2.34 59.10 36.70
N PHE A 471 1.03 58.83 36.58
CA PHE A 471 0.02 59.58 37.33
C PHE A 471 -1.10 58.66 37.82
N ASN A 472 -1.13 58.58 39.15
CA ASN A 472 -2.01 57.85 40.04
C ASN A 472 -3.52 58.00 39.76
N SER A 473 -4.28 56.92 40.00
CA SER A 473 -5.17 56.93 41.17
C SER A 473 -5.49 55.52 41.66
N SER A 474 -5.10 55.28 42.90
CA SER A 474 -5.23 54.03 43.65
C SER A 474 -6.68 53.77 44.06
N ARG A 475 -7.10 52.50 43.98
CA ARG A 475 -7.82 51.84 45.08
C ARG A 475 -7.64 50.33 44.95
N ALA A 476 -6.96 49.78 45.95
CA ALA A 476 -6.67 48.37 46.11
C ALA A 476 -7.94 47.54 46.27
N PHE A 477 -7.91 46.30 45.78
CA PHE A 477 -8.74 45.23 46.32
C PHE A 477 -7.86 44.05 46.79
N PRO A 478 -8.26 43.35 47.86
CA PRO A 478 -7.41 42.42 48.60
C PRO A 478 -7.39 41.03 47.96
N LYS A 479 -6.28 40.32 48.17
CA LYS A 479 -6.16 38.87 47.93
C LYS A 479 -6.94 38.09 48.98
N VAL A 480 -7.86 37.19 48.58
CA VAL A 480 -8.10 35.85 49.18
C VAL A 480 -8.90 34.96 48.16
N PRO A 481 -9.03 33.63 48.34
CA PRO A 481 -8.15 32.58 47.82
C PRO A 481 -8.78 31.73 46.69
N LEU A 482 -7.94 30.89 46.06
CA LEU A 482 -8.34 29.81 45.14
C LEU A 482 -9.53 29.02 45.70
N SER A 483 -10.65 29.11 44.99
CA SER A 483 -11.74 28.15 45.07
C SER A 483 -12.00 27.66 43.66
N THR A 484 -11.87 26.35 43.47
CA THR A 484 -12.29 25.60 42.30
C THR A 484 -13.76 25.88 41.98
N THR A 485 -14.04 26.61 40.89
CA THR A 485 -15.37 26.64 40.26
C THR A 485 -15.24 26.73 38.75
N ASN A 486 -15.92 25.81 38.06
CA ASN A 486 -16.22 25.88 36.63
C ASN A 486 -16.77 27.28 36.27
N PRO A 487 -16.50 27.81 35.06
CA PRO A 487 -17.19 29.01 34.60
C PRO A 487 -18.70 28.71 34.60
N GLN A 488 -19.43 29.40 35.48
CA GLN A 488 -20.86 29.27 35.62
C GLN A 488 -21.54 29.66 34.30
N ARG A 489 -22.28 28.71 33.75
CA ARG A 489 -23.30 28.94 32.73
C ARG A 489 -24.36 29.86 33.32
N HIS A 490 -24.77 30.87 32.55
CA HIS A 490 -25.96 31.66 32.83
C HIS A 490 -27.17 30.75 33.00
N HIS A 491 -27.58 30.55 34.26
CA HIS A 491 -28.87 29.95 34.59
C HIS A 491 -29.83 31.11 34.82
N VAL A 492 -30.43 31.60 33.73
CA VAL A 492 -31.50 32.62 33.79
C VAL A 492 -32.84 31.90 33.60
N SER A 493 -33.87 32.38 34.30
CA SER A 493 -35.26 31.93 34.21
C SER A 493 -35.71 31.69 32.76
N PRO A 494 -36.62 30.73 32.50
CA PRO A 494 -37.06 30.40 31.14
C PRO A 494 -37.48 31.66 30.37
N PRO A 495 -37.21 31.74 29.05
CA PRO A 495 -37.53 32.92 28.27
C PRO A 495 -39.02 33.21 28.37
N SER A 496 -39.38 34.48 28.43
CA SER A 496 -40.79 34.86 28.50
C SER A 496 -41.54 34.31 27.29
N ALA A 497 -42.84 34.05 27.44
CA ALA A 497 -43.67 33.58 26.32
C ALA A 497 -43.63 34.53 25.12
N ASN A 498 -43.37 35.83 25.36
CA ASN A 498 -43.21 36.82 24.30
C ASN A 498 -41.86 36.69 23.59
N THR A 499 -40.77 36.54 24.35
CA THR A 499 -39.43 36.30 23.80
C THR A 499 -39.38 35.03 22.96
N MET A 500 -39.99 33.93 23.42
CA MET A 500 -40.09 32.69 22.63
C MET A 500 -40.93 32.83 21.36
N ARG A 501 -41.96 33.69 21.35
CA ARG A 501 -42.73 33.99 20.12
C ARG A 501 -41.88 34.71 19.09
N ILE A 502 -41.05 35.65 19.53
CA ILE A 502 -40.13 36.39 18.64
C ILE A 502 -39.02 35.46 18.14
N VAL A 503 -38.45 34.61 19.01
CA VAL A 503 -37.47 33.58 18.62
C VAL A 503 -38.07 32.60 17.62
N ALA A 504 -39.31 32.13 17.82
CA ALA A 504 -39.99 31.25 16.87
C ALA A 504 -40.23 31.93 15.50
N LYS A 505 -40.57 33.23 15.50
CA LYS A 505 -40.70 34.05 14.28
C LYS A 505 -39.35 34.18 13.56
N ILE A 506 -38.26 34.38 14.30
CA ILE A 506 -36.90 34.40 13.73
C ILE A 506 -36.51 33.02 13.17
N ALA A 507 -36.85 31.94 13.86
CA ALA A 507 -36.61 30.56 13.41
C ALA A 507 -37.38 30.23 12.13
N GLU A 508 -38.61 30.72 11.99
CA GLU A 508 -39.42 30.55 10.80
C GLU A 508 -38.84 31.31 9.60
N VAL A 509 -38.46 32.58 9.80
CA VAL A 509 -37.85 33.41 8.74
C VAL A 509 -36.50 32.84 8.31
N SER A 510 -35.65 32.42 9.24
CA SER A 510 -34.35 31.81 8.93
C SER A 510 -34.52 30.48 8.18
N ARG A 511 -35.54 29.68 8.52
CA ARG A 511 -35.85 28.44 7.81
C ARG A 511 -36.35 28.68 6.39
N ASN A 512 -37.26 29.65 6.21
CA ASN A 512 -37.83 29.97 4.90
C ASN A 512 -36.80 30.57 3.94
N LEU A 513 -35.78 31.25 4.48
CA LEU A 513 -34.66 31.81 3.72
C LEU A 513 -33.45 30.88 3.65
N GLU A 514 -33.55 29.67 4.22
CA GLU A 514 -32.44 28.70 4.35
C GLU A 514 -31.14 29.32 4.93
N PHE A 515 -31.30 30.26 5.86
CA PHE A 515 -30.21 31.05 6.44
C PHE A 515 -29.75 30.47 7.79
N PHE A 516 -28.49 30.01 7.84
CA PHE A 516 -27.92 29.34 9.02
C PHE A 516 -27.33 30.34 10.03
N LEU A 517 -28.20 30.88 10.90
CA LEU A 517 -27.83 31.89 11.91
C LEU A 517 -26.59 31.53 12.74
N ARG A 518 -26.48 30.28 13.20
CA ARG A 518 -25.37 29.82 14.04
C ARG A 518 -24.01 29.96 13.36
N ASP A 519 -23.94 29.74 12.05
CA ASP A 519 -22.68 29.79 11.30
C ASP A 519 -22.25 31.25 11.06
N GLU A 520 -23.23 32.15 10.84
CA GLU A 520 -23.00 33.59 10.73
C GLU A 520 -22.51 34.24 12.02
N PHE A 521 -23.00 33.76 13.18
CA PHE A 521 -22.49 34.18 14.49
C PHE A 521 -21.06 33.68 14.73
N LYS A 522 -20.76 32.43 14.38
CA LYS A 522 -19.41 31.85 14.52
C LYS A 522 -18.36 32.54 13.66
N GLU A 523 -18.72 33.00 12.47
CA GLU A 523 -17.79 33.75 11.60
C GLU A 523 -17.33 35.07 12.26
N ARG A 524 -18.22 35.69 13.03
CA ARG A 524 -17.97 36.96 13.73
C ARG A 524 -17.35 36.76 15.11
N ASP A 525 -17.58 35.60 15.75
CA ASP A 525 -16.90 35.20 16.99
C ASP A 525 -15.54 34.51 16.73
N ARG A 526 -14.55 35.31 16.30
CA ARG A 526 -13.17 34.82 16.07
C ARG A 526 -12.52 34.24 17.33
N ALA A 527 -12.98 34.63 18.52
CA ALA A 527 -12.44 34.18 19.80
C ALA A 527 -13.12 32.89 20.31
N ARG A 528 -14.20 32.44 19.67
CA ARG A 528 -15.00 31.25 20.02
C ARG A 528 -15.51 31.27 21.47
N HIS A 529 -15.88 32.45 21.95
CA HIS A 529 -16.42 32.62 23.29
C HIS A 529 -17.94 32.39 23.37
N SER A 530 -18.57 31.99 22.27
CA SER A 530 -20.03 31.77 22.17
C SER A 530 -20.85 33.05 22.38
N VAL A 531 -20.21 34.21 22.23
CA VAL A 531 -20.81 35.54 22.36
C VAL A 531 -20.38 36.43 21.21
N VAL A 532 -21.26 37.32 20.76
CA VAL A 532 -20.97 38.36 19.76
C VAL A 532 -21.33 39.75 20.26
N SER A 533 -20.83 40.80 19.61
CA SER A 533 -21.28 42.15 19.93
C SER A 533 -22.75 42.33 19.54
N LEU A 534 -23.48 43.22 20.24
CA LEU A 534 -24.85 43.54 19.86
C LEU A 534 -24.94 44.13 18.44
N ASP A 535 -23.92 44.89 18.01
CA ASP A 535 -23.82 45.43 16.65
C ASP A 535 -23.74 44.31 15.59
N ASP A 536 -22.95 43.27 15.85
CA ASP A 536 -22.87 42.10 14.96
C ASP A 536 -24.17 41.30 14.94
N PHE A 537 -24.86 41.21 16.08
CA PHE A 537 -26.21 40.64 16.15
C PHE A 537 -27.22 41.42 15.29
N TYR A 538 -27.24 42.75 15.41
CA TYR A 538 -28.11 43.59 14.56
C TYR A 538 -27.79 43.43 13.07
N LYS A 539 -26.50 43.36 12.70
CA LYS A 539 -26.09 43.12 11.30
C LYS A 539 -26.59 41.79 10.77
N ILE A 540 -26.46 40.70 11.54
CA ILE A 540 -26.95 39.38 11.12
C ILE A 540 -28.48 39.41 10.96
N LEU A 541 -29.21 40.08 11.84
CA LEU A 541 -30.66 40.23 11.71
C LEU A 541 -31.08 41.12 10.53
N THR A 542 -30.26 42.10 10.14
CA THR A 542 -30.53 42.88 8.92
C THR A 542 -30.37 42.05 7.64
N MET A 543 -29.48 41.04 7.65
CA MET A 543 -29.28 40.15 6.49
C MET A 543 -30.50 39.25 6.21
N ILE A 544 -31.27 38.87 7.24
CA ILE A 544 -32.50 38.06 7.07
C ILE A 544 -33.77 38.90 6.77
N ASN A 545 -33.59 40.10 6.21
CA ASN A 545 -34.63 41.03 5.72
C ASN A 545 -35.72 41.43 6.75
N TYR A 546 -35.35 42.36 7.63
CA TYR A 546 -36.09 43.36 8.44
C TYR A 546 -37.64 43.34 8.55
N ARG A 547 -38.29 42.20 8.83
CA ARG A 547 -39.71 42.18 9.27
C ARG A 547 -39.91 42.17 10.79
N PHE A 548 -38.87 42.50 11.55
CA PHE A 548 -38.92 42.60 13.01
C PHE A 548 -39.03 44.06 13.47
N SER A 549 -39.93 44.33 14.42
CA SER A 549 -40.00 45.64 15.06
C SER A 549 -38.73 45.91 15.87
N PRO A 550 -38.23 47.15 15.96
CA PRO A 550 -37.11 47.51 16.85
C PRO A 550 -37.31 47.06 18.30
N ASP A 551 -38.56 46.99 18.76
CA ASP A 551 -38.89 46.53 20.10
C ASP A 551 -38.77 45.00 20.24
N GLU A 552 -39.15 44.24 19.20
CA GLU A 552 -38.99 42.77 19.16
C GLU A 552 -37.50 42.39 19.21
N VAL A 553 -36.67 43.08 18.43
CA VAL A 553 -35.22 42.82 18.40
C VAL A 553 -34.58 43.24 19.73
N ARG A 554 -35.00 44.37 20.32
CA ARG A 554 -34.49 44.82 21.62
C ARG A 554 -34.82 43.83 22.72
N GLU A 555 -36.02 43.25 22.71
CA GLU A 555 -36.44 42.25 23.70
C GLU A 555 -35.56 41.00 23.66
N VAL A 556 -35.32 40.44 22.47
CA VAL A 556 -34.42 39.28 22.29
C VAL A 556 -32.99 39.64 22.67
N SER A 557 -32.50 40.81 22.23
CA SER A 557 -31.13 41.27 22.51
C SER A 557 -30.86 41.47 24.01
N ASN A 558 -31.87 41.89 24.78
CA ASN A 558 -31.77 42.10 26.21
C ASN A 558 -31.83 40.79 26.99
N TYR A 559 -32.61 39.82 26.52
CA TYR A 559 -32.75 38.53 27.19
C TYR A 559 -31.49 37.67 27.05
N TYR A 560 -30.94 37.57 25.83
CA TYR A 560 -29.71 36.80 25.58
C TYR A 560 -28.43 37.61 25.84
N ARG A 561 -28.51 38.68 26.63
CA ARG A 561 -27.35 39.50 26.99
C ARG A 561 -26.61 38.88 28.16
N ASP A 562 -25.29 38.72 28.03
CA ASP A 562 -24.43 38.22 29.09
C ASP A 562 -24.09 39.31 30.13
N ASN A 563 -23.35 38.94 31.18
CA ASN A 563 -22.98 39.85 32.26
C ASN A 563 -22.01 40.96 31.83
N HIS A 564 -21.38 40.81 30.66
CA HIS A 564 -20.44 41.76 30.08
C HIS A 564 -21.11 42.63 29.00
N GLY A 565 -22.40 42.44 28.79
CA GLY A 565 -23.18 43.20 27.83
C GLY A 565 -23.10 42.70 26.38
N MET A 566 -22.52 41.52 26.16
CA MET A 566 -22.39 40.82 24.87
C MET A 566 -23.60 39.90 24.63
N PHE A 567 -23.85 39.51 23.38
CA PHE A 567 -24.99 38.66 23.01
C PHE A 567 -24.58 37.18 22.98
N ASP A 568 -25.16 36.36 23.87
CA ASP A 568 -25.02 34.90 23.91
C ASP A 568 -25.81 34.25 22.77
N TYR A 569 -25.14 34.15 21.62
CA TYR A 569 -25.75 33.54 20.44
C TYR A 569 -25.91 32.02 20.58
N GLU A 570 -25.19 31.36 21.48
CA GLU A 570 -25.25 29.91 21.67
C GLU A 570 -26.55 29.49 22.36
N SER A 571 -26.95 30.23 23.39
CA SER A 571 -28.27 30.06 24.02
C SER A 571 -29.40 30.44 23.06
N PHE A 572 -29.25 31.52 22.31
CA PHE A 572 -30.21 31.93 21.29
C PHE A 572 -30.39 30.87 20.18
N CYS A 573 -29.30 30.34 19.61
CA CYS A 573 -29.37 29.33 18.56
C CYS A 573 -29.96 28.01 19.06
N ARG A 574 -29.74 27.65 20.34
CA ARG A 574 -30.36 26.47 20.95
C ARG A 574 -31.89 26.61 21.02
N ASP A 575 -32.39 27.79 21.36
CA ASP A 575 -33.83 28.03 21.42
C ASP A 575 -34.46 28.09 20.01
N ILE A 576 -33.74 28.62 19.01
CA ILE A 576 -34.11 28.55 17.59
C ILE A 576 -34.22 27.08 17.11
N GLU A 577 -33.25 26.25 17.46
CA GLU A 577 -33.24 24.81 17.13
C GLU A 577 -34.39 24.06 17.80
N SER A 578 -34.70 24.41 19.05
CA SER A 578 -35.87 23.89 19.77
C SER A 578 -37.18 24.25 19.08
N CYS A 579 -37.35 25.51 18.65
CA CYS A 579 -38.51 25.96 17.88
C CYS A 579 -38.63 25.24 16.52
N ASN A 580 -37.50 24.96 15.86
CA ASN A 580 -37.48 24.19 14.63
C ASN A 580 -37.92 22.73 14.86
N ALA A 581 -37.41 22.08 15.89
CA ALA A 581 -37.77 20.71 16.25
C ALA A 581 -39.27 20.57 16.57
N ASP A 582 -39.83 21.53 17.33
CA ASP A 582 -41.26 21.58 17.63
C ASP A 582 -42.14 21.78 16.38
N HIS A 583 -41.67 22.56 15.41
CA HIS A 583 -42.34 22.74 14.13
C HIS A 583 -42.35 21.44 13.29
N PHE A 584 -41.22 20.73 13.21
CA PHE A 584 -41.15 19.44 12.51
C PHE A 584 -42.05 18.38 13.15
N ASN A 585 -42.12 18.33 14.49
CA ASN A 585 -42.99 17.40 15.22
C ASN A 585 -44.50 17.71 15.01
N ARG A 586 -44.87 18.99 14.81
CA ARG A 586 -46.26 19.36 14.47
C ARG A 586 -46.61 19.06 13.02
N GLN A 587 -45.66 19.08 12.09
CA GLN A 587 -45.87 18.73 10.69
C GLN A 587 -45.95 17.21 10.46
N THR A 588 -45.18 16.40 11.20
CA THR A 588 -45.23 14.93 11.13
C THR A 588 -46.50 14.36 11.76
N GLY A 589 -47.12 15.07 12.72
CA GLY A 589 -48.43 14.72 13.27
C GLY A 589 -49.62 14.88 12.31
N ASN A 590 -49.49 15.73 11.28
CA ASN A 590 -50.55 16.01 10.31
C ASN A 590 -50.25 15.53 8.86
N SER A 591 -49.10 14.90 8.61
CA SER A 591 -48.67 14.48 7.27
C SER A 591 -49.04 13.03 6.92
N LYS A 592 -50.30 12.63 7.14
CA LYS A 592 -50.90 11.51 6.37
C LYS A 592 -51.66 11.97 5.13
N ILE A 593 -51.74 13.28 4.88
CA ILE A 593 -52.42 13.85 3.72
C ILE A 593 -51.60 15.03 3.20
N LEU A 594 -50.41 14.78 2.65
CA LEU A 594 -49.77 15.67 1.66
C LEU A 594 -48.71 14.90 0.84
N GLY A 595 -49.04 13.66 0.48
CA GLY A 595 -48.47 13.07 -0.73
C GLY A 595 -49.08 13.81 -1.92
N HIS A 596 -48.22 14.33 -2.80
CA HIS A 596 -48.52 15.18 -3.96
C HIS A 596 -48.78 16.65 -3.65
N LEU A 597 -47.76 17.48 -3.89
CA LEU A 597 -47.75 18.64 -4.80
C LEU A 597 -46.27 19.02 -5.05
N ASN A 598 -45.67 18.47 -6.11
CA ASN A 598 -45.24 19.19 -7.32
C ASN A 598 -43.97 20.05 -7.23
N GLN A 599 -42.88 19.54 -7.81
CA GLN A 599 -42.23 20.06 -9.03
C GLN A 599 -41.14 19.05 -9.44
N GLN A 600 -41.42 18.10 -10.33
CA GLN A 600 -41.12 18.24 -11.76
C GLN A 600 -39.77 18.92 -12.03
N ASN A 601 -38.68 18.25 -11.67
CA ASN A 601 -37.54 18.15 -12.56
C ASN A 601 -37.31 16.67 -12.81
N ILE A 602 -37.27 16.27 -14.08
CA ILE A 602 -36.71 14.98 -14.48
C ILE A 602 -35.25 15.08 -14.04
N GLU A 603 -34.92 14.52 -12.87
CA GLU A 603 -33.54 14.46 -12.39
C GLU A 603 -32.72 13.78 -13.49
N SER A 604 -31.78 14.50 -14.08
CA SER A 604 -30.98 13.99 -15.20
C SER A 604 -30.27 12.71 -14.77
N GLN A 605 -30.15 11.75 -15.69
CA GLN A 605 -29.47 10.48 -15.39
C GLN A 605 -28.01 10.74 -14.93
N GLU A 606 -27.40 11.80 -15.44
CA GLU A 606 -26.08 12.30 -15.08
C GLU A 606 -26.03 12.86 -13.65
N PHE A 607 -27.07 13.58 -13.20
CA PHE A 607 -27.18 14.07 -11.83
C PHE A 607 -27.29 12.91 -10.83
N LEU A 608 -28.16 11.95 -11.09
CA LEU A 608 -28.31 10.75 -10.27
C LEU A 608 -27.02 9.92 -10.25
N ALA A 609 -26.34 9.79 -11.39
CA ALA A 609 -25.04 9.14 -11.47
C ALA A 609 -23.99 9.85 -10.61
N ALA A 610 -23.93 11.19 -10.67
CA ALA A 610 -22.99 11.99 -9.88
C ALA A 610 -23.20 11.82 -8.38
N ILE A 611 -24.46 11.87 -7.90
CA ILE A 611 -24.78 11.68 -6.47
C ILE A 611 -24.47 10.26 -6.02
N ARG A 612 -24.84 9.24 -6.81
CA ARG A 612 -24.54 7.84 -6.46
C ARG A 612 -23.04 7.57 -6.44
N LYS A 613 -22.28 8.17 -7.34
CA LYS A 613 -20.81 8.07 -7.37
C LYS A 613 -20.19 8.73 -6.14
N TYR A 614 -20.66 9.91 -5.76
CA TYR A 614 -20.24 10.59 -4.53
C TYR A 614 -20.57 9.74 -3.29
N ARG A 615 -21.78 9.19 -3.20
CA ARG A 615 -22.21 8.34 -2.10
C ARG A 615 -21.42 7.03 -2.02
N ALA A 616 -21.17 6.39 -3.17
CA ALA A 616 -20.36 5.18 -3.30
C ALA A 616 -18.93 5.42 -2.82
N PHE A 617 -18.36 6.58 -3.15
CA PHE A 617 -17.03 6.97 -2.71
C PHE A 617 -16.95 7.07 -1.18
N LEU A 618 -17.86 7.83 -0.56
CA LEU A 618 -17.93 7.95 0.90
C LEU A 618 -18.07 6.59 1.58
N ALA A 619 -18.96 5.74 1.06
CA ALA A 619 -19.18 4.40 1.59
C ALA A 619 -17.93 3.50 1.46
N SER A 620 -17.26 3.52 0.32
CA SER A 620 -16.09 2.67 0.04
C SER A 620 -14.89 2.98 0.93
N ARG A 621 -14.75 4.25 1.36
CA ARG A 621 -13.61 4.71 2.16
C ARG A 621 -13.95 5.01 3.61
N MET A 622 -15.20 4.76 4.02
CA MET A 622 -15.70 5.08 5.36
C MET A 622 -15.48 6.56 5.75
N LEU A 623 -15.57 7.46 4.78
CA LEU A 623 -15.37 8.89 4.96
C LEU A 623 -16.70 9.59 5.22
N GLN A 624 -16.65 10.68 5.98
CA GLN A 624 -17.72 11.66 6.06
C GLN A 624 -17.49 12.78 5.03
N THR A 625 -18.55 13.50 4.69
CA THR A 625 -18.42 14.66 3.79
C THR A 625 -17.47 15.71 4.37
N GLU A 626 -17.46 15.91 5.68
CA GLU A 626 -16.54 16.81 6.37
C GLU A 626 -15.07 16.46 6.10
N ASP A 627 -14.72 15.18 6.00
CA ASP A 627 -13.33 14.74 5.77
C ASP A 627 -12.80 15.21 4.41
N ILE A 628 -13.69 15.36 3.42
CA ILE A 628 -13.36 15.82 2.07
C ILE A 628 -13.25 17.35 2.03
N PHE A 629 -14.20 18.05 2.65
CA PHE A 629 -14.34 19.49 2.52
C PHE A 629 -13.56 20.31 3.56
N ARG A 630 -13.03 19.68 4.63
CA ARG A 630 -12.32 20.37 5.74
C ARG A 630 -11.14 21.25 5.32
N TYR A 631 -10.43 20.90 4.25
CA TYR A 631 -9.33 21.74 3.74
C TYR A 631 -9.85 23.04 3.09
N ALA A 632 -11.01 23.00 2.45
CA ALA A 632 -11.63 24.14 1.80
C ALA A 632 -12.63 24.91 2.70
N ASP A 633 -13.11 24.27 3.77
CA ASP A 633 -13.94 24.87 4.82
C ASP A 633 -13.39 24.53 6.23
N PRO A 634 -12.32 25.22 6.67
CA PRO A 634 -11.72 24.98 7.99
C PRO A 634 -12.61 25.44 9.15
N ASN A 635 -13.62 26.27 8.88
CA ASN A 635 -14.56 26.79 9.88
C ASN A 635 -15.79 25.89 10.04
N GLY A 636 -16.02 24.95 9.12
CA GLY A 636 -17.18 24.07 9.12
C GLY A 636 -18.48 24.84 8.95
N ALA A 637 -18.47 25.86 8.09
CA ALA A 637 -19.65 26.64 7.71
C ALA A 637 -20.64 25.84 6.86
N GLY A 638 -20.22 24.71 6.28
CA GLY A 638 -21.09 23.83 5.49
C GLY A 638 -21.19 24.18 4.02
N TYR A 639 -20.34 25.09 3.54
CA TYR A 639 -20.26 25.52 2.15
C TYR A 639 -18.82 25.84 1.73
N ILE A 640 -18.56 25.79 0.43
CA ILE A 640 -17.29 26.23 -0.18
C ILE A 640 -17.59 27.12 -1.38
N ARG A 641 -16.58 27.79 -1.95
CA ARG A 641 -16.75 28.43 -3.26
C ARG A 641 -16.99 27.39 -4.36
N THR A 642 -17.89 27.68 -5.31
CA THR A 642 -18.19 26.83 -6.47
C THR A 642 -16.93 26.45 -7.25
N ASP A 643 -16.02 27.40 -7.48
CA ASP A 643 -14.73 27.19 -8.14
C ASP A 643 -13.84 26.15 -7.44
N ASN A 644 -13.96 26.05 -6.10
CA ASN A 644 -13.15 25.14 -5.30
C ASN A 644 -13.65 23.69 -5.38
N LEU A 645 -14.86 23.44 -5.86
CA LEU A 645 -15.44 22.10 -5.91
C LEU A 645 -14.58 21.14 -6.75
N ALA A 646 -14.10 21.58 -7.91
CA ALA A 646 -13.24 20.76 -8.77
C ALA A 646 -11.94 20.36 -8.05
N ASN A 647 -11.32 21.31 -7.36
CA ASN A 647 -10.07 21.09 -6.61
C ASN A 647 -10.29 20.16 -5.42
N VAL A 648 -11.39 20.33 -4.68
CA VAL A 648 -11.73 19.50 -3.52
C VAL A 648 -12.02 18.05 -3.94
N LEU A 649 -12.83 17.85 -4.99
CA LEU A 649 -13.11 16.51 -5.52
C LEU A 649 -11.85 15.85 -6.07
N SER A 650 -10.99 16.60 -6.78
CA SER A 650 -9.71 16.08 -7.29
C SER A 650 -8.74 15.73 -6.16
N ALA A 651 -8.63 16.56 -5.12
CA ALA A 651 -7.77 16.30 -3.96
C ALA A 651 -8.22 15.06 -3.18
N ALA A 652 -9.53 14.82 -3.09
CA ALA A 652 -10.08 13.60 -2.53
C ALA A 652 -9.97 12.37 -3.46
N ASN A 653 -9.49 12.56 -4.70
CA ASN A 653 -9.42 11.53 -5.74
C ASN A 653 -10.80 10.97 -6.14
N ILE A 654 -11.80 11.85 -6.17
CA ILE A 654 -13.15 11.58 -6.68
C ILE A 654 -13.17 11.90 -8.17
N LYS A 655 -13.08 10.87 -9.01
CA LYS A 655 -13.15 11.01 -10.46
C LYS A 655 -14.58 11.35 -10.88
N MET A 656 -14.82 12.58 -11.32
CA MET A 656 -16.13 13.04 -11.83
C MET A 656 -15.90 13.79 -13.15
N SER A 657 -16.83 13.69 -14.09
CA SER A 657 -16.78 14.42 -15.36
C SER A 657 -17.14 15.91 -15.17
N ASN A 658 -16.79 16.76 -16.13
CA ASN A 658 -17.19 18.17 -16.12
C ASN A 658 -18.72 18.33 -16.10
N ALA A 659 -19.43 17.49 -16.87
CA ALA A 659 -20.89 17.52 -16.92
C ALA A 659 -21.52 17.13 -15.58
N GLU A 660 -21.07 16.03 -14.96
CA GLU A 660 -21.52 15.60 -13.63
C GLU A 660 -21.28 16.69 -12.57
N ARG A 661 -20.10 17.33 -12.57
CA ARG A 661 -19.80 18.43 -11.64
C ARG A 661 -20.72 19.63 -11.86
N GLN A 662 -20.97 20.01 -13.11
CA GLN A 662 -21.85 21.12 -13.41
C GLN A 662 -23.29 20.85 -12.93
N GLN A 663 -23.77 19.60 -13.04
CA GLN A 663 -25.06 19.21 -12.50
C GLN A 663 -25.11 19.36 -10.96
N LEU A 664 -24.03 19.00 -10.26
CA LEU A 664 -23.96 19.23 -8.81
C LEU A 664 -23.95 20.72 -8.47
N ILE A 665 -23.17 21.53 -9.18
CA ILE A 665 -23.11 22.99 -8.97
C ILE A 665 -24.50 23.59 -9.17
N ASN A 666 -25.16 23.27 -10.28
CA ASN A 666 -26.49 23.79 -10.58
C ASN A 666 -27.52 23.40 -9.51
N ALA A 667 -27.37 22.22 -8.89
CA ALA A 667 -28.32 21.71 -7.90
C ALA A 667 -28.06 22.21 -6.47
N PHE A 668 -26.80 22.50 -6.11
CA PHE A 668 -26.40 22.78 -4.72
C PHE A 668 -25.71 24.13 -4.52
N THR A 669 -25.87 25.06 -5.46
CA THR A 669 -25.48 26.46 -5.25
C THR A 669 -26.51 27.17 -4.36
N ASP A 670 -26.03 28.06 -3.49
CA ASP A 670 -26.88 28.91 -2.63
C ASP A 670 -27.74 29.84 -3.50
N SER A 671 -29.04 29.92 -3.18
CA SER A 671 -30.01 30.72 -3.93
C SER A 671 -29.94 32.22 -3.61
N VAL A 672 -29.31 32.59 -2.50
CA VAL A 672 -29.20 33.95 -1.99
C VAL A 672 -27.82 34.54 -2.30
N ILE A 673 -26.77 33.71 -2.25
CA ILE A 673 -25.39 34.15 -2.47
C ILE A 673 -24.74 33.34 -3.57
N GLU A 674 -24.65 33.96 -4.75
CA GLU A 674 -23.94 33.42 -5.90
C GLU A 674 -22.49 33.03 -5.53
N ASP A 675 -21.96 31.98 -6.14
CA ASP A 675 -20.65 31.35 -5.88
C ASP A 675 -20.48 30.51 -4.60
N ARG A 676 -21.53 30.26 -3.81
CA ARG A 676 -21.46 29.31 -2.68
C ARG A 676 -22.04 27.94 -3.06
N PHE A 677 -21.23 26.90 -2.94
CA PHE A 677 -21.63 25.50 -3.08
C PHE A 677 -21.89 24.87 -1.69
N MET A 678 -23.14 24.50 -1.43
CA MET A 678 -23.64 23.99 -0.15
C MET A 678 -23.41 22.47 -0.03
N TYR A 679 -22.18 22.06 0.28
CA TYR A 679 -21.82 20.63 0.32
C TYR A 679 -22.58 19.82 1.39
N ARG A 680 -23.11 20.47 2.45
CA ARG A 680 -24.01 19.79 3.40
C ARG A 680 -25.33 19.36 2.77
N LYS A 681 -25.85 20.12 1.79
CA LYS A 681 -27.05 19.74 1.03
C LYS A 681 -26.75 18.55 0.11
N LEU A 682 -25.56 18.54 -0.49
CA LEU A 682 -25.07 17.37 -1.25
C LEU A 682 -25.01 16.13 -0.35
N ASP A 683 -24.45 16.23 0.85
CA ASP A 683 -24.36 15.12 1.80
C ASP A 683 -25.76 14.60 2.19
N ALA A 684 -26.66 15.49 2.57
CA ALA A 684 -28.02 15.12 2.95
C ALA A 684 -28.77 14.39 1.82
N ARG A 685 -28.63 14.86 0.57
CA ARG A 685 -29.24 14.21 -0.60
C ARG A 685 -28.54 12.89 -0.96
N ALA A 686 -27.22 12.80 -0.79
CA ALA A 686 -26.45 11.58 -1.02
C ALA A 686 -26.79 10.48 -0.02
N MET A 687 -27.07 10.83 1.24
CA MET A 687 -27.48 9.87 2.28
C MET A 687 -28.86 9.26 2.03
N GLN A 688 -29.71 9.92 1.22
CA GLN A 688 -31.00 9.37 0.79
C GLN A 688 -30.85 8.31 -0.32
N GLU A 689 -29.71 8.26 -1.03
CA GLU A 689 -29.45 7.25 -2.05
C GLU A 689 -29.00 5.92 -1.42
N LYS A 690 -29.69 4.83 -1.79
CA LYS A 690 -29.28 3.46 -1.45
C LYS A 690 -28.28 2.97 -2.50
N VAL A 691 -27.02 2.78 -2.09
CA VAL A 691 -25.98 2.23 -2.97
C VAL A 691 -25.65 0.80 -2.53
N ASN A 692 -25.87 -0.17 -3.41
CA ASN A 692 -25.56 -1.57 -3.14
C ASN A 692 -24.04 -1.84 -3.21
N PRO A 693 -23.46 -2.71 -2.35
CA PRO A 693 -22.02 -3.01 -2.36
C PRO A 693 -21.46 -3.44 -3.72
N GLY A 694 -22.22 -4.21 -4.51
CA GLY A 694 -21.84 -4.60 -5.88
C GLY A 694 -21.82 -3.43 -6.87
N GLN A 695 -22.71 -2.44 -6.69
CA GLN A 695 -22.76 -1.24 -7.52
C GLN A 695 -21.66 -0.22 -7.16
N ILE A 696 -21.18 -0.21 -5.91
CA ILE A 696 -20.07 0.66 -5.48
C ILE A 696 -18.83 0.42 -6.34
N ARG A 697 -18.48 -0.85 -6.59
CA ARG A 697 -17.29 -1.21 -7.37
C ARG A 697 -17.40 -0.81 -8.84
N LEU A 698 -18.61 -0.90 -9.41
CA LEU A 698 -18.90 -0.52 -10.80
C LEU A 698 -18.96 1.01 -10.98
N LEU A 699 -19.51 1.74 -10.01
CA LEU A 699 -19.63 3.20 -10.06
C LEU A 699 -18.29 3.92 -9.88
N LEU A 700 -17.37 3.34 -9.11
CA LEU A 700 -16.06 3.93 -8.84
C LEU A 700 -14.99 3.57 -9.89
N ASN A 701 -15.19 2.45 -10.61
CA ASN A 701 -14.26 1.96 -11.63
C ASN A 701 -14.98 1.76 -12.97
N PRO A 702 -15.13 2.83 -13.79
CA PRO A 702 -15.85 2.75 -15.06
C PRO A 702 -15.18 1.79 -16.06
N GLU A 703 -13.85 1.68 -16.03
CA GLU A 703 -13.09 0.71 -16.86
C GLU A 703 -13.43 -0.73 -16.47
N PHE A 704 -13.46 -1.04 -15.18
CA PHE A 704 -13.86 -2.36 -14.69
C PHE A 704 -15.33 -2.68 -15.01
N ALA A 705 -16.22 -1.68 -14.95
CA ALA A 705 -17.61 -1.85 -15.33
C ALA A 705 -17.77 -2.18 -16.82
N GLN A 706 -16.99 -1.53 -17.69
CA GLN A 706 -16.96 -1.80 -19.12
C GLN A 706 -16.37 -3.19 -19.43
N GLU A 707 -15.29 -3.58 -18.74
CA GLU A 707 -14.69 -4.91 -18.88
C GLU A 707 -15.62 -6.02 -18.40
N GLU A 708 -16.30 -5.83 -17.26
CA GLU A 708 -17.27 -6.80 -16.73
C GLU A 708 -18.50 -6.92 -17.64
N GLU A 709 -18.99 -5.79 -18.19
CA GLU A 709 -20.07 -5.79 -19.18
C GLU A 709 -19.65 -6.50 -20.48
N THR A 710 -18.40 -6.31 -20.93
CA THR A 710 -17.84 -7.00 -22.10
C THR A 710 -17.69 -8.50 -21.84
N ARG A 711 -17.27 -8.89 -20.63
CA ARG A 711 -17.17 -10.29 -20.20
C ARG A 711 -18.54 -10.94 -20.11
N GLU A 712 -19.53 -10.27 -19.51
CA GLU A 712 -20.90 -10.76 -19.41
C GLU A 712 -21.50 -10.96 -20.81
N LEU A 713 -21.32 -9.98 -21.70
CA LEU A 713 -21.74 -10.07 -23.09
C LEU A 713 -21.09 -11.27 -23.82
N HIS A 714 -19.78 -11.45 -23.69
CA HIS A 714 -19.08 -12.58 -24.31
C HIS A 714 -19.55 -13.93 -23.76
N GLY A 715 -19.75 -14.01 -22.44
CA GLY A 715 -20.28 -15.21 -21.78
C GLY A 715 -21.67 -15.56 -22.26
N VAL A 716 -22.56 -14.58 -22.38
CA VAL A 716 -23.94 -14.78 -22.86
C VAL A 716 -23.98 -15.22 -24.32
N LEU A 717 -23.19 -14.59 -25.21
CA LEU A 717 -23.13 -14.98 -26.61
C LEU A 717 -22.62 -16.42 -26.78
N THR A 718 -21.62 -16.80 -25.99
CA THR A 718 -21.08 -18.17 -25.97
C THR A 718 -22.12 -19.16 -25.45
N GLU A 719 -22.81 -18.84 -24.35
CA GLU A 719 -23.88 -19.68 -23.77
C GLU A 719 -25.03 -19.87 -24.77
N ILE A 720 -25.46 -18.81 -25.45
CA ILE A 720 -26.49 -18.89 -26.48
C ILE A 720 -26.00 -19.78 -27.63
N ARG A 721 -24.78 -19.56 -28.14
CA ARG A 721 -24.21 -20.37 -29.22
C ARG A 721 -24.16 -21.86 -28.88
N GLU A 722 -23.71 -22.21 -27.68
CA GLU A 722 -23.66 -23.59 -27.21
C GLU A 722 -25.05 -24.21 -27.11
N LYS A 723 -26.01 -23.49 -26.52
CA LYS A 723 -27.40 -23.96 -26.40
C LYS A 723 -28.04 -24.18 -27.76
N LEU A 724 -27.72 -23.35 -28.75
CA LEU A 724 -28.18 -23.51 -30.13
C LEU A 724 -27.49 -24.67 -30.84
N HIS A 725 -26.18 -24.81 -30.66
CA HIS A 725 -25.40 -25.93 -31.20
C HIS A 725 -25.91 -27.29 -30.70
N VAL A 726 -26.18 -27.43 -29.39
CA VAL A 726 -26.79 -28.64 -28.80
C VAL A 726 -28.14 -28.97 -29.45
N ARG A 727 -28.88 -27.94 -29.88
CA ARG A 727 -30.18 -28.06 -30.56
C ARG A 727 -30.06 -28.20 -32.09
N ARG A 728 -28.83 -28.29 -32.63
CA ARG A 728 -28.53 -28.33 -34.07
C ARG A 728 -29.14 -27.15 -34.85
N LYS A 729 -29.17 -25.98 -34.22
CA LYS A 729 -29.60 -24.71 -34.83
C LYS A 729 -28.44 -23.71 -34.77
N ASN A 730 -28.44 -22.74 -35.67
CA ASN A 730 -27.58 -21.57 -35.59
C ASN A 730 -28.44 -20.32 -35.31
N ALA A 731 -27.82 -19.20 -34.95
CA ALA A 731 -28.56 -17.98 -34.62
C ALA A 731 -29.42 -17.51 -35.80
N TYR A 732 -28.89 -17.59 -37.02
CA TYR A 732 -29.58 -17.22 -38.26
C TYR A 732 -30.87 -18.03 -38.52
N MET A 733 -30.91 -19.32 -38.21
CA MET A 733 -32.08 -20.19 -38.40
C MET A 733 -33.27 -19.82 -37.52
N ILE A 734 -33.04 -19.03 -36.48
CA ILE A 734 -34.08 -18.59 -35.54
C ILE A 734 -34.69 -17.27 -35.99
N TYR A 735 -33.85 -16.39 -36.52
CA TYR A 735 -34.23 -15.05 -36.95
C TYR A 735 -34.46 -14.90 -38.46
N CYS A 736 -34.28 -15.96 -39.26
CA CYS A 736 -34.43 -15.93 -40.72
C CYS A 736 -35.81 -15.51 -41.22
N ASN A 737 -36.86 -15.68 -40.41
CA ASN A 737 -38.24 -15.32 -40.76
C ASN A 737 -38.58 -13.86 -40.44
N MET A 738 -37.64 -13.07 -39.93
CA MET A 738 -37.86 -11.66 -39.60
C MET A 738 -37.82 -10.80 -40.88
N GLN A 739 -38.86 -9.99 -41.09
CA GLN A 739 -39.02 -9.18 -42.30
C GLN A 739 -38.17 -7.90 -42.32
N SER A 740 -37.70 -7.46 -41.15
CA SER A 740 -36.92 -6.23 -40.95
C SER A 740 -35.53 -6.58 -40.41
N PRO A 741 -34.46 -5.84 -40.76
CA PRO A 741 -33.12 -6.02 -40.20
C PRO A 741 -33.04 -5.70 -38.69
N THR A 742 -34.03 -4.98 -38.15
CA THR A 742 -34.18 -4.73 -36.72
C THR A 742 -35.52 -5.23 -36.18
N ILE A 743 -35.54 -5.65 -34.92
CA ILE A 743 -36.73 -6.12 -34.19
C ILE A 743 -36.82 -5.43 -32.83
N SER A 744 -37.97 -5.53 -32.14
CA SER A 744 -38.04 -4.98 -30.78
C SER A 744 -37.28 -5.86 -29.78
N PRO A 745 -36.72 -5.29 -28.68
CA PRO A 745 -36.09 -6.07 -27.61
C PRO A 745 -36.99 -7.16 -27.02
N GLN A 746 -38.30 -6.92 -26.97
CA GLN A 746 -39.28 -7.90 -26.50
C GLN A 746 -39.41 -9.07 -27.48
N GLN A 747 -39.53 -8.78 -28.78
CA GLN A 747 -39.57 -9.81 -29.83
C GLN A 747 -38.30 -10.65 -29.87
N PHE A 748 -37.13 -10.03 -29.63
CA PHE A 748 -35.86 -10.74 -29.48
C PHE A 748 -35.90 -11.76 -28.34
N VAL A 749 -36.28 -11.33 -27.13
CA VAL A 749 -36.35 -12.20 -25.94
C VAL A 749 -37.38 -13.32 -26.12
N GLU A 750 -38.56 -13.01 -26.69
CA GLU A 750 -39.59 -14.00 -27.00
C GLU A 750 -39.10 -15.06 -27.99
N THR A 751 -38.34 -14.65 -29.00
CA THR A 751 -37.81 -15.58 -30.01
C THR A 751 -36.78 -16.55 -29.40
N LEU A 752 -35.90 -16.08 -28.51
CA LEU A 752 -34.99 -16.97 -27.76
C LEU A 752 -35.74 -17.91 -26.79
N ASN A 753 -36.77 -17.39 -26.10
CA ASN A 753 -37.61 -18.19 -25.21
C ASN A 753 -38.34 -19.31 -25.96
N ASN A 754 -38.82 -19.04 -27.18
CA ASN A 754 -39.47 -20.03 -28.04
C ASN A 754 -38.54 -21.18 -28.47
N VAL A 755 -37.22 -20.96 -28.47
CA VAL A 755 -36.20 -21.98 -28.74
C VAL A 755 -35.71 -22.66 -27.44
N GLY A 756 -36.27 -22.26 -26.30
CA GLY A 756 -35.94 -22.79 -24.97
C GLY A 756 -34.62 -22.23 -24.41
N ILE A 757 -34.26 -21.01 -24.78
CA ILE A 757 -33.15 -20.25 -24.21
C ILE A 757 -33.72 -19.14 -23.35
N ILE A 758 -33.58 -19.28 -22.03
CA ILE A 758 -34.03 -18.29 -21.06
C ILE A 758 -32.81 -17.47 -20.64
N LEU A 759 -32.92 -16.15 -20.74
CA LEU A 759 -31.91 -15.18 -20.31
C LEU A 759 -32.33 -14.55 -18.98
N ILE A 760 -31.36 -14.31 -18.09
CA ILE A 760 -31.61 -13.50 -16.89
C ILE A 760 -31.65 -12.00 -17.24
N HIS A 761 -32.13 -11.17 -16.31
CA HIS A 761 -32.35 -9.75 -16.54
C HIS A 761 -31.05 -9.00 -16.91
N SER A 762 -29.92 -9.33 -16.28
CA SER A 762 -28.62 -8.70 -16.58
C SER A 762 -28.12 -9.04 -18.00
N GLN A 763 -28.23 -10.31 -18.40
CA GLN A 763 -27.86 -10.80 -19.74
C GLN A 763 -28.71 -10.13 -20.83
N THR A 764 -30.02 -10.00 -20.59
CA THR A 764 -30.93 -9.29 -21.50
C THR A 764 -30.52 -7.83 -21.64
N ASN A 765 -30.23 -7.15 -20.53
CA ASN A 765 -29.82 -5.74 -20.55
C ASN A 765 -28.50 -5.54 -21.30
N ALA A 766 -27.51 -6.42 -21.12
CA ALA A 766 -26.22 -6.34 -21.82
C ALA A 766 -26.39 -6.49 -23.35
N LEU A 767 -27.19 -7.46 -23.80
CA LEU A 767 -27.46 -7.67 -25.22
C LEU A 767 -28.26 -6.51 -25.82
N VAL A 768 -29.33 -6.07 -25.16
CA VAL A 768 -30.17 -4.98 -25.64
C VAL A 768 -29.36 -3.69 -25.73
N LYS A 769 -28.54 -3.38 -24.73
CA LYS A 769 -27.69 -2.18 -24.75
C LYS A 769 -26.67 -2.20 -25.89
N LYS A 770 -26.07 -3.36 -26.21
CA LYS A 770 -25.13 -3.47 -27.33
C LYS A 770 -25.82 -3.33 -28.69
N TYR A 771 -26.91 -4.05 -28.92
CA TYR A 771 -27.47 -4.21 -30.27
C TYR A 771 -28.60 -3.23 -30.58
N THR A 772 -28.97 -2.32 -29.67
CA THR A 772 -29.89 -1.21 -29.96
C THR A 772 -29.21 0.10 -30.34
N ASN A 773 -27.86 0.12 -30.45
CA ASN A 773 -27.09 1.30 -30.86
C ASN A 773 -27.50 2.62 -30.14
N GLY A 774 -27.99 2.51 -28.91
CA GLY A 774 -28.39 3.65 -28.07
C GLY A 774 -29.86 4.08 -28.14
N ASP A 775 -30.68 3.54 -29.06
CA ASP A 775 -32.10 3.93 -29.16
C ASP A 775 -33.04 3.09 -28.27
N MET A 776 -32.54 1.98 -27.72
CA MET A 776 -33.25 1.01 -26.88
C MET A 776 -34.53 0.41 -27.48
N GLN A 777 -34.80 0.65 -28.76
CA GLN A 777 -36.06 0.28 -29.42
C GLN A 777 -35.83 -0.63 -30.62
N ASN A 778 -34.75 -0.44 -31.37
CA ASN A 778 -34.46 -1.19 -32.59
C ASN A 778 -33.26 -2.12 -32.36
N PHE A 779 -33.53 -3.36 -32.00
CA PHE A 779 -32.51 -4.39 -31.81
C PHE A 779 -32.04 -4.94 -33.16
N ASP A 780 -30.76 -4.77 -33.47
CA ASP A 780 -30.10 -5.34 -34.64
C ASP A 780 -29.80 -6.83 -34.42
N TRP A 781 -30.70 -7.68 -34.92
CA TRP A 781 -30.56 -9.13 -34.79
C TRP A 781 -29.51 -9.70 -35.73
N GLN A 782 -29.16 -9.02 -36.83
CA GLN A 782 -28.15 -9.49 -37.78
C GLN A 782 -26.76 -9.38 -37.18
N SER A 783 -26.43 -8.21 -36.62
CA SER A 783 -25.18 -8.00 -35.88
C SER A 783 -25.05 -8.95 -34.68
N PHE A 784 -26.17 -9.22 -33.99
CA PHE A 784 -26.21 -10.25 -32.94
C PHE A 784 -25.90 -11.65 -33.48
N CYS A 785 -26.50 -12.06 -34.61
CA CYS A 785 -26.26 -13.37 -35.20
C CYS A 785 -24.81 -13.53 -35.64
N ASP A 786 -24.22 -12.51 -36.28
CA ASP A 786 -22.82 -12.51 -36.67
C ASP A 786 -21.88 -12.69 -35.47
N ASP A 787 -22.10 -11.94 -34.41
CA ASP A 787 -21.25 -12.01 -33.22
C ASP A 787 -21.46 -13.32 -32.44
N CYS A 788 -22.69 -13.85 -32.40
CA CYS A 788 -22.98 -15.17 -31.84
C CYS A 788 -22.27 -16.27 -32.62
N GLU A 789 -22.21 -16.19 -33.96
CA GLU A 789 -21.53 -17.16 -34.83
C GLU A 789 -20.00 -16.96 -34.92
N LYS A 790 -19.44 -15.95 -34.27
CA LYS A 790 -17.99 -15.78 -34.09
C LYS A 790 -17.44 -16.37 -32.78
N CYS A 791 -18.29 -16.61 -31.76
CA CYS A 791 -17.86 -17.15 -30.45
C CYS A 791 -17.37 -18.61 -30.49
N ALA A 792 -16.15 -18.95 -30.09
CA ALA A 792 -15.65 -20.33 -30.19
C ALA A 792 -16.52 -21.37 -29.44
N LEU A 793 -16.78 -22.53 -30.06
CA LEU A 793 -17.42 -23.68 -29.38
C LEU A 793 -16.36 -24.43 -28.56
N ILE A 794 -16.65 -24.69 -27.27
CA ILE A 794 -15.78 -25.48 -26.40
C ILE A 794 -15.65 -26.90 -26.99
N GLY A 795 -14.43 -27.29 -27.38
CA GLY A 795 -14.11 -28.60 -27.96
C GLY A 795 -13.66 -28.61 -29.43
N SER A 796 -13.53 -27.45 -30.08
CA SER A 796 -13.12 -27.34 -31.49
C SER A 796 -11.59 -27.31 -31.74
N HIS A 797 -10.78 -27.65 -30.73
CA HIS A 797 -9.36 -27.99 -30.93
C HIS A 797 -9.18 -29.51 -30.94
N SER A 798 -9.61 -30.15 -32.03
CA SER A 798 -9.16 -31.48 -32.41
C SER A 798 -9.38 -31.64 -33.92
N TYR A 799 -8.28 -31.82 -34.65
CA TYR A 799 -8.16 -32.14 -36.08
C TYR A 799 -8.52 -31.05 -37.07
N VAL A 800 -7.51 -30.37 -37.62
CA VAL A 800 -7.21 -30.37 -39.08
C VAL A 800 -5.69 -30.17 -39.25
N HIS A 801 -5.13 -30.91 -40.20
CA HIS A 801 -3.73 -30.99 -40.65
C HIS A 801 -3.00 -29.67 -40.90
#